data_AF-A0AAF5D2C9-F1
#
_entry.id   AF-A0AAF5D2C9-F1
#
_cell.length_a   1.000
_cell.length_b   1.000
_cell.length_c   1.000
_cell.angle_alpha   90.00
_cell.angle_beta   90.00
_cell.angle_gamma   90.00
#
_symmetry.space_group_name_H-M   'P 1'
#
loop_
_entity.id
_entity.type
_entity.pdbx_description
1 polymer ?
#
loop_
_entity_poly.entity_id
_entity_poly.type
_entity_poly.pdbx_seq_one_letter_code
_entity_poly.pdbx_strand_id
1 'polypeptide(L)'
;MSLLTNTSGGGKIIINKKTQDKNPLIIHIRMCGHEYSTEMTCDFEAGKECGVLFLTMKYHRINPEYIEARYGHLSPYKIKVLLFLFNLPDGDKNLHDVNSICQRRGWSLIVCYSFQEAAEYLENLTKAAQHNEQTIMKQYHDYKKKRQGIKNKQDKETEEDDPNKEMYRIAVNFLTSIRSVNTSDAISLINNFGSIRKISNATEEDLCGVSGLGRIKARNIMSDIPDNANASCPGTGSKDAGKVSSCAGCPNQSACATGKGPAPDADLIFVTDRLKDVKHKILILSGKGGVGKSTMTSNLALALSQDPKINVAILDVDICGPSQARMMGVEGESVHDSADGWSPIYVKDNLCVMSIAFLLSGRNDAVIWRGARKNALIKQFLKDVDWGEIDYLLIDTPPGTSDEHISIVQMLLQASTLDGALIVTTPQEVSLLDVRKEINFCSKTKVPVIGVIENMSYFVCPCCNKETELFPSTTGGAKSMCDELGLKLLAKLPQDPRMAATVDKGEDFFETHPDTQLCKAFLELGNQLKEIYYYVISVKYFLKNLFNFISIILFYNKHNQSVVMTHRVVITGLGAISPYGIGVEILWKGLQSMKSPFIFDNKLGIVCGKLSEKYNDQLKEVGKNYRHINRIGTFSLLAAGEALRDAGLENENHLETGVNIGVGFTDLEKVVEVGKMIEEKKERRVSPYFIPNILTNIPSSYVAMEYDLLGGCLSSSAACATGVTSIGDAFLNIKFGQTRRIVAGAIDSAINPLTKVGFQQLRALTRNKDPESASRPFDEKRDGFVLSEGGGLVVLERLEDALSRKAKIYAEILGYGIASDAYHLTSPREDGLGSQLSMQRCIDSSKINPLNINYVNAHATSTQIGDKIESASISNLFPSVMVSSYKGHLGHTLAGAGALETIGTALSIKNKKIIGTLNLEKLDFETNNRMINGCHNWDDNDKKKISLVNSFGFGGIYGTLCLSEYDNY
;
A
#
# COMPACT_ATOMS: atom_id res chain seq x y z
N MET A 1 13.60 16.24 -47.37
CA MET A 1 12.57 16.60 -48.38
C MET A 1 13.00 16.31 -49.81
N SER A 2 14.29 16.33 -50.19
CA SER A 2 14.79 15.72 -51.43
C SER A 2 15.50 14.36 -51.23
N LEU A 3 15.73 13.96 -49.97
CA LEU A 3 16.30 12.63 -49.62
C LEU A 3 15.27 11.66 -48.98
N LEU A 4 14.02 12.08 -48.82
CA LEU A 4 12.94 11.27 -48.23
C LEU A 4 11.75 11.06 -49.17
N THR A 5 11.94 11.30 -50.47
CA THR A 5 10.96 10.99 -51.53
C THR A 5 11.33 9.74 -52.33
N ASN A 6 12.31 8.95 -51.88
CA ASN A 6 12.71 7.67 -52.52
C ASN A 6 12.74 6.47 -51.56
N THR A 7 12.11 6.58 -50.38
CA THR A 7 11.76 5.44 -49.55
C THR A 7 10.26 5.49 -49.30
N SER A 8 9.57 4.46 -49.76
CA SER A 8 8.11 4.34 -49.84
C SER A 8 7.47 4.25 -48.45
N GLY A 9 7.15 5.40 -47.86
CA GLY A 9 6.39 5.53 -46.61
C GLY A 9 6.52 6.94 -46.03
N GLY A 10 5.60 7.84 -46.42
CA GLY A 10 5.77 9.29 -46.33
C GLY A 10 5.78 9.92 -44.92
N GLY A 11 6.72 10.85 -44.71
CA GLY A 11 6.72 11.85 -43.65
C GLY A 11 7.21 13.22 -44.17
N LYS A 12 6.34 14.24 -44.16
CA LYS A 12 6.64 15.65 -44.50
C LYS A 12 7.12 16.39 -43.25
N ILE A 13 8.32 16.98 -43.28
CA ILE A 13 8.83 17.90 -42.24
C ILE A 13 8.72 19.33 -42.77
N ILE A 14 8.04 20.20 -42.02
CA ILE A 14 7.81 21.63 -42.34
C ILE A 14 8.60 22.47 -41.33
N ILE A 15 9.61 23.21 -41.79
CA ILE A 15 10.46 24.09 -40.95
C ILE A 15 9.90 25.52 -41.01
N ASN A 16 9.37 26.02 -39.89
CA ASN A 16 8.81 27.37 -39.81
C ASN A 16 9.92 28.39 -39.48
N LYS A 17 10.37 29.16 -40.48
CA LYS A 17 11.45 30.17 -40.35
C LYS A 17 10.99 31.54 -39.81
N LYS A 18 9.71 31.71 -39.44
CA LYS A 18 9.23 33.01 -38.95
C LYS A 18 9.47 33.14 -37.44
N THR A 19 10.19 34.22 -37.09
CA THR A 19 10.37 34.79 -35.74
C THR A 19 11.22 33.98 -34.75
N GLN A 20 12.54 33.87 -34.99
CA GLN A 20 13.48 33.29 -34.02
C GLN A 20 14.33 34.33 -33.26
N ASP A 21 14.50 35.55 -33.77
CA ASP A 21 15.43 36.54 -33.20
C ASP A 21 15.00 37.17 -31.86
N LYS A 22 13.88 36.72 -31.28
CA LYS A 22 13.44 37.12 -29.94
C LYS A 22 13.04 35.94 -29.06
N ASN A 23 13.34 34.70 -29.48
CA ASN A 23 13.04 33.51 -28.67
C ASN A 23 14.08 33.41 -27.53
N PRO A 24 13.68 33.58 -26.25
CA PRO A 24 14.60 33.60 -25.12
C PRO A 24 15.38 32.29 -24.99
N LEU A 25 14.78 31.16 -25.39
CA LEU A 25 15.41 29.84 -25.30
C LEU A 25 16.56 29.68 -26.31
N ILE A 26 16.40 30.18 -27.54
CA ILE A 26 17.45 30.15 -28.57
C ILE A 26 18.59 31.10 -28.20
N ILE A 27 18.28 32.26 -27.59
CA ILE A 27 19.30 33.18 -27.07
C ILE A 27 20.12 32.47 -25.97
N HIS A 28 19.46 31.79 -25.04
CA HIS A 28 20.16 31.05 -23.97
C HIS A 28 21.07 29.95 -24.54
N ILE A 29 20.59 29.18 -25.52
CA ILE A 29 21.37 28.11 -26.17
C ILE A 29 22.54 28.67 -26.99
N ARG A 30 22.38 29.82 -27.68
CA ARG A 30 23.49 30.48 -28.41
C ARG A 30 24.52 31.14 -27.49
N MET A 31 24.12 31.50 -26.27
CA MET A 31 25.02 32.11 -25.29
C MET A 31 25.88 31.09 -24.53
N CYS A 32 25.58 29.79 -24.65
CA CYS A 32 26.50 28.74 -24.24
C CYS A 32 27.67 28.67 -25.23
N GLY A 33 28.78 29.32 -24.87
CA GLY A 33 29.98 29.43 -25.68
C GLY A 33 30.48 28.07 -26.17
N HIS A 34 30.83 28.02 -27.45
CA HIS A 34 31.48 26.88 -28.11
C HIS A 34 32.89 26.64 -27.56
N GLU A 35 33.00 26.19 -26.32
CA GLU A 35 34.23 25.64 -25.78
C GLU A 35 34.08 24.13 -25.66
N TYR A 36 35.12 23.41 -26.09
CA TYR A 36 35.23 21.95 -26.08
C TYR A 36 35.33 21.41 -24.64
N SER A 37 34.41 21.79 -23.75
CA SER A 37 34.42 21.31 -22.38
C SER A 37 33.90 19.87 -22.35
N THR A 38 34.73 19.01 -21.78
CA THR A 38 34.52 17.58 -21.55
C THR A 38 33.41 17.27 -20.54
N GLU A 39 32.70 18.29 -20.06
CA GLU A 39 31.63 18.21 -19.08
C GLU A 39 30.33 18.73 -19.71
N MET A 40 29.62 17.90 -20.49
CA MET A 40 28.21 18.18 -20.75
C MET A 40 27.42 17.90 -19.46
N THR A 41 27.37 18.91 -18.60
CA THR A 41 26.32 19.07 -17.61
C THR A 41 24.98 19.02 -18.34
N CYS A 42 24.15 18.04 -18.02
CA CYS A 42 22.74 18.00 -18.42
C CYS A 42 22.09 19.37 -18.13
N ASP A 43 21.64 20.06 -19.19
CA ASP A 43 21.02 21.39 -19.10
C ASP A 43 19.70 21.30 -18.33
N PHE A 44 19.80 21.48 -17.01
CA PHE A 44 18.69 21.45 -16.07
C PHE A 44 17.73 22.64 -16.26
N GLU A 45 18.13 23.66 -17.02
CA GLU A 45 17.46 24.96 -17.01
C GLU A 45 16.33 25.09 -18.04
N ALA A 46 16.29 24.29 -19.11
CA ALA A 46 15.35 24.55 -20.21
C ALA A 46 13.87 24.29 -19.86
N GLY A 47 13.55 23.65 -18.73
CA GLY A 47 12.17 23.26 -18.44
C GLY A 47 11.83 23.02 -16.97
N LYS A 48 12.65 23.47 -16.02
CA LYS A 48 12.44 23.23 -14.58
C LYS A 48 11.07 23.72 -14.11
N GLU A 49 10.63 24.88 -14.61
CA GLU A 49 9.30 25.43 -14.33
C GLU A 49 8.16 24.68 -15.05
N CYS A 50 8.45 24.07 -16.19
CA CYS A 50 7.47 23.31 -16.98
C CYS A 50 7.36 21.84 -16.56
N GLY A 51 8.20 21.37 -15.63
CA GLY A 51 8.29 19.97 -15.26
C GLY A 51 8.88 19.11 -16.39
N VAL A 52 9.83 19.65 -17.16
CA VAL A 52 10.47 18.94 -18.27
C VAL A 52 11.95 18.74 -17.95
N LEU A 53 12.42 17.49 -18.01
CA LEU A 53 13.84 17.15 -17.93
C LEU A 53 14.33 16.83 -19.36
N PHE A 54 15.40 17.47 -19.82
CA PHE A 54 16.03 17.16 -21.10
C PHE A 54 17.36 16.45 -20.88
N LEU A 55 17.50 15.23 -21.38
CA LEU A 55 18.74 14.46 -21.35
C LEU A 55 19.23 14.21 -22.77
N THR A 56 20.53 14.44 -22.99
CA THR A 56 21.17 14.19 -24.29
C THR A 56 22.23 13.11 -24.12
N MET A 57 22.19 12.09 -24.97
CA MET A 57 23.27 11.11 -25.06
C MET A 57 24.40 11.68 -25.91
N LYS A 58 25.47 12.18 -25.28
CA LYS A 58 26.80 12.20 -25.93
C LYS A 58 27.68 11.02 -25.50
N TYR A 59 27.38 10.42 -24.35
CA TYR A 59 28.13 9.29 -23.81
C TYR A 59 27.32 8.01 -23.99
N HIS A 60 27.92 7.00 -24.61
CA HIS A 60 27.30 5.73 -25.01
C HIS A 60 26.72 4.86 -23.88
N ARG A 61 26.63 5.33 -22.63
CA ARG A 61 26.15 4.57 -21.47
C ARG A 61 25.51 5.47 -20.43
N ILE A 62 24.28 5.92 -20.64
CA ILE A 62 23.46 6.32 -19.48
C ILE A 62 23.08 5.04 -18.76
N ASN A 63 23.51 4.90 -17.51
CA ASN A 63 22.97 3.88 -16.61
C ASN A 63 21.58 4.35 -16.15
N PRO A 64 20.48 3.61 -16.41
CA PRO A 64 19.14 3.94 -15.92
C PRO A 64 19.12 4.21 -14.40
N GLU A 65 19.89 3.45 -13.62
CA GLU A 65 20.01 3.63 -12.17
C GLU A 65 20.59 4.99 -11.79
N TYR A 66 21.41 5.60 -12.66
CA TYR A 66 21.94 6.94 -12.44
C TYR A 66 20.84 8.00 -12.52
N ILE A 67 19.88 7.85 -13.44
CA ILE A 67 18.71 8.75 -13.51
C ILE A 67 17.90 8.64 -12.22
N GLU A 68 17.68 7.41 -11.75
CA GLU A 68 16.93 7.13 -10.53
C GLU A 68 17.63 7.66 -9.29
N ALA A 69 18.92 7.39 -9.11
CA ALA A 69 19.70 7.86 -7.98
C ALA A 69 19.81 9.39 -7.95
N ARG A 70 20.11 10.01 -9.10
CA ARG A 70 20.41 11.45 -9.17
C ARG A 70 19.18 12.33 -9.22
N TYR A 71 18.05 11.85 -9.77
CA TYR A 71 16.87 12.68 -9.97
C TYR A 71 15.60 12.13 -9.32
N GLY A 72 15.61 10.88 -8.84
CA GLY A 72 14.46 10.27 -8.16
C GLY A 72 14.07 10.95 -6.84
N HIS A 73 14.96 11.75 -6.25
CA HIS A 73 14.76 12.45 -4.98
C HIS A 73 14.37 13.94 -5.13
N LEU A 74 14.42 14.51 -6.34
CA LEU A 74 14.16 15.95 -6.54
C LEU A 74 12.65 16.26 -6.43
N SER A 75 12.20 16.46 -5.20
CA SER A 75 11.15 17.40 -4.80
C SER A 75 11.70 18.83 -4.90
N PRO A 76 10.95 19.89 -5.30
CA PRO A 76 9.50 20.05 -5.45
C PRO A 76 9.01 20.26 -6.91
N TYR A 77 9.92 20.30 -7.88
CA TYR A 77 9.59 20.49 -9.30
C TYR A 77 9.39 19.12 -9.96
N LYS A 78 8.15 18.62 -9.93
CA LYS A 78 7.81 17.30 -10.51
C LYS A 78 8.15 17.31 -12.00
N ILE A 79 9.22 16.62 -12.36
CA ILE A 79 9.43 16.19 -13.75
C ILE A 79 8.17 15.40 -14.13
N LYS A 80 7.48 15.85 -15.18
CA LYS A 80 6.32 15.21 -15.80
C LYS A 80 6.68 14.66 -17.17
N VAL A 81 7.68 15.25 -17.83
CA VAL A 81 8.13 14.86 -19.17
C VAL A 81 9.64 14.73 -19.16
N LEU A 82 10.16 13.61 -19.65
CA LEU A 82 11.57 13.40 -19.96
C LEU A 82 11.76 13.48 -21.47
N LEU A 83 12.34 14.58 -21.97
CA LEU A 83 12.81 14.67 -23.35
C LEU A 83 14.18 14.00 -23.46
N PHE A 84 14.26 12.96 -24.27
CA PHE A 84 15.43 12.11 -24.41
C PHE A 84 15.94 12.19 -25.85
N LEU A 85 17.10 12.81 -26.06
CA LEU A 85 17.72 12.83 -27.37
C LEU A 85 18.38 11.47 -27.64
N PHE A 86 17.81 10.69 -28.54
CA PHE A 86 18.28 9.35 -28.88
C PHE A 86 19.05 9.37 -30.19
N ASN A 87 20.35 9.06 -30.12
CA ASN A 87 21.22 9.02 -31.29
C ASN A 87 22.14 7.78 -31.26
N LEU A 88 21.57 6.60 -30.98
CA LEU A 88 22.27 5.33 -31.07
C LEU A 88 21.72 4.49 -32.23
N PRO A 89 22.60 3.90 -33.07
CA PRO A 89 22.18 2.95 -34.10
C PRO A 89 21.59 1.65 -33.53
N ASP A 90 22.00 1.28 -32.30
CA ASP A 90 21.73 -0.02 -31.72
C ASP A 90 20.56 0.05 -30.72
N GLY A 91 19.47 -0.61 -31.09
CA GLY A 91 18.18 -0.56 -30.42
C GLY A 91 18.09 -1.21 -29.03
N ASP A 92 17.05 -0.75 -28.33
CA ASP A 92 16.25 -1.41 -27.29
C ASP A 92 16.66 -1.35 -25.82
N LYS A 93 17.79 -1.90 -25.35
CA LYS A 93 17.91 -2.17 -23.90
C LYS A 93 17.82 -0.92 -23.00
N ASN A 94 18.60 0.12 -23.31
CA ASN A 94 18.57 1.33 -22.47
C ASN A 94 17.25 2.09 -22.56
N LEU A 95 16.57 2.07 -23.72
CA LEU A 95 15.31 2.78 -23.88
C LEU A 95 14.19 2.09 -23.09
N HIS A 96 14.19 0.75 -23.05
CA HIS A 96 13.25 -0.01 -22.23
C HIS A 96 13.40 0.32 -20.74
N ASP A 97 14.63 0.37 -20.24
CA ASP A 97 14.88 0.67 -18.83
C ASP A 97 14.54 2.12 -18.47
N VAL A 98 14.88 3.08 -19.34
CA VAL A 98 14.49 4.50 -19.15
C VAL A 98 12.97 4.65 -19.19
N ASN A 99 12.28 3.97 -20.11
CA ASN A 99 10.82 3.96 -20.18
C ASN A 99 10.22 3.33 -18.92
N SER A 100 10.81 2.25 -18.41
CA SER A 100 10.39 1.61 -17.15
C SER A 100 10.50 2.57 -15.97
N ILE A 101 11.60 3.35 -15.89
CA ILE A 101 11.74 4.41 -14.87
C ILE A 101 10.66 5.48 -15.04
N CYS A 102 10.44 5.97 -16.27
CA CYS A 102 9.41 6.95 -16.54
C CYS A 102 8.01 6.45 -16.12
N GLN A 103 7.67 5.21 -16.44
CA GLN A 103 6.40 4.58 -16.03
C GLN A 103 6.29 4.49 -14.50
N ARG A 104 7.33 4.03 -13.80
CA ARG A 104 7.34 3.96 -12.32
C ARG A 104 7.18 5.34 -11.67
N ARG A 105 7.69 6.39 -12.31
CA ARG A 105 7.66 7.77 -11.78
C ARG A 105 6.48 8.62 -12.29
N GLY A 106 5.65 8.08 -13.20
CA GLY A 106 4.57 8.83 -13.84
C GLY A 106 5.06 9.92 -14.79
N TRP A 107 6.27 9.78 -15.33
CA TRP A 107 6.84 10.68 -16.33
C TRP A 107 6.45 10.20 -17.73
N SER A 108 6.25 11.14 -18.65
CA SER A 108 6.11 10.86 -20.08
C SER A 108 7.50 10.89 -20.70
N LEU A 109 7.96 9.76 -21.25
CA LEU A 109 9.19 9.71 -22.04
C LEU A 109 8.88 10.19 -23.47
N ILE A 110 9.59 11.22 -23.93
CA ILE A 110 9.54 11.70 -25.30
C ILE A 110 10.92 11.51 -25.90
N VAL A 111 11.00 10.65 -26.91
CA VAL A 111 12.24 10.40 -27.64
C VAL A 111 12.33 11.38 -28.80
N CYS A 112 13.41 12.16 -28.83
CA CYS A 112 13.70 13.09 -29.91
C CYS A 112 14.90 12.57 -30.71
N TYR A 113 14.78 12.55 -32.03
CA TYR A 113 15.83 12.13 -32.95
C TYR A 113 16.71 13.30 -33.41
N SER A 114 16.34 14.53 -33.04
CA SER A 114 17.14 15.73 -33.30
C SER A 114 16.93 16.81 -32.24
N PHE A 115 17.92 17.68 -32.09
CA PHE A 115 17.80 18.84 -31.20
C PHE A 115 16.67 19.79 -31.62
N GLN A 116 16.37 19.87 -32.91
CA GLN A 116 15.27 20.70 -33.42
C GLN A 116 13.90 20.18 -32.97
N GLU A 117 13.70 18.86 -33.01
CA GLU A 117 12.48 18.22 -32.53
C GLU A 117 12.28 18.45 -31.02
N ALA A 118 13.35 18.32 -30.23
CA ALA A 118 13.30 18.60 -28.79
C ALA A 118 12.97 20.07 -28.50
N ALA A 119 13.55 21.00 -29.27
CA ALA A 119 13.30 22.44 -29.12
C ALA A 119 11.85 22.82 -29.47
N GLU A 120 11.29 22.28 -30.55
CA GLU A 120 9.87 22.50 -30.91
C GLU A 120 8.93 21.98 -29.81
N TYR A 121 9.24 20.83 -29.21
CA TYR A 121 8.46 20.28 -28.10
C TYR A 121 8.47 21.19 -26.87
N LEU A 122 9.65 21.68 -26.47
CA LEU A 122 9.78 22.62 -25.36
C LEU A 122 9.03 23.93 -25.62
N GLU A 123 9.08 24.45 -26.85
CA GLU A 123 8.35 25.67 -27.22
C GLU A 123 6.83 25.48 -27.12
N ASN A 124 6.30 24.36 -27.61
CA ASN A 124 4.87 24.06 -27.54
C ASN A 124 4.39 23.88 -26.10
N LEU A 125 5.18 23.22 -25.24
CA LEU A 125 4.89 23.08 -23.82
C LEU A 125 4.88 24.44 -23.11
N THR A 126 5.84 25.31 -23.43
CA THR A 126 5.92 26.66 -22.85
C THR A 126 4.73 27.53 -23.27
N LYS A 127 4.33 27.49 -24.55
CA LYS A 127 3.14 28.21 -25.04
C LYS A 127 1.86 27.70 -24.40
N ALA A 128 1.72 26.39 -24.23
CA ALA A 128 0.55 25.79 -23.57
C ALA A 128 0.44 26.23 -22.10
N ALA A 129 1.57 26.35 -21.39
CA ALA A 129 1.58 26.84 -20.02
C ALA A 129 1.13 28.30 -19.90
N GLN A 130 1.56 29.17 -20.83
CA GLN A 130 1.24 30.61 -20.79
C GLN A 130 -0.19 30.95 -21.21
N HIS A 131 -0.90 30.07 -21.93
CA HIS A 131 -2.23 30.42 -22.47
C HIS A 131 -3.38 30.37 -21.43
N ASN A 132 -3.15 29.90 -20.20
CA ASN A 132 -4.20 29.75 -19.19
C ASN A 132 -4.25 30.83 -18.10
N GLU A 133 -3.21 31.63 -17.89
CA GLU A 133 -3.22 32.61 -16.77
C GLU A 133 -3.89 33.94 -17.11
N GLN A 134 -3.69 34.49 -18.31
CA GLN A 134 -4.18 35.84 -18.63
C GLN A 134 -5.70 35.91 -18.79
N THR A 135 -6.33 34.83 -19.28
CA THR A 135 -7.79 34.77 -19.48
C THR A 135 -8.54 34.71 -18.15
N ILE A 136 -8.00 33.98 -17.16
CA ILE A 136 -8.60 33.84 -15.82
C ILE A 136 -8.51 35.17 -15.04
N MET A 137 -7.38 35.88 -15.11
CA MET A 137 -7.23 37.15 -14.39
C MET A 137 -8.13 38.26 -14.95
N LYS A 138 -8.35 38.28 -16.28
CA LYS A 138 -9.30 39.23 -16.89
C LYS A 138 -10.74 38.90 -16.49
N GLN A 139 -11.13 37.63 -16.53
CA GLN A 139 -12.45 37.19 -16.06
C GLN A 139 -12.65 37.48 -14.56
N TYR A 140 -11.62 37.33 -13.73
CA TYR A 140 -11.69 37.63 -12.30
C TYR A 140 -11.85 39.13 -12.04
N HIS A 141 -11.14 39.99 -12.77
CA HIS A 141 -11.28 41.45 -12.65
C HIS A 141 -12.64 41.96 -13.16
N ASP A 142 -13.15 41.38 -14.25
CA ASP A 142 -14.48 41.71 -14.78
C ASP A 142 -15.59 41.19 -13.86
N TYR A 143 -15.38 40.04 -13.22
CA TYR A 143 -16.28 39.50 -12.20
C TYR A 143 -16.32 40.36 -10.94
N LYS A 144 -15.17 40.89 -10.50
CA LYS A 144 -15.07 41.76 -9.31
C LYS A 144 -15.72 43.13 -9.54
N LYS A 145 -15.63 43.68 -10.76
CA LYS A 145 -16.34 44.91 -11.15
C LYS A 145 -17.87 44.73 -11.19
N LYS A 146 -18.35 43.57 -11.66
CA LYS A 146 -19.80 43.30 -11.74
C LYS A 146 -20.47 43.15 -10.37
N ARG A 147 -19.74 42.87 -9.29
CA ARG A 147 -20.33 42.70 -7.95
C ARG A 147 -20.54 44.01 -7.17
N GLN A 148 -20.00 45.15 -7.63
CA GLN A 148 -20.05 46.42 -6.88
C GLN A 148 -21.01 47.48 -7.43
N GLY A 149 -21.88 47.18 -8.39
CA GLY A 149 -22.91 48.13 -8.80
C GLY A 149 -24.05 47.48 -9.57
N ILE A 150 -25.25 47.99 -9.32
CA ILE A 150 -26.54 47.66 -9.98
C ILE A 150 -27.40 46.68 -9.16
N LYS A 151 -27.99 47.24 -8.09
CA LYS A 151 -29.37 46.96 -7.71
C LYS A 151 -30.30 47.53 -8.80
N ASN A 152 -31.43 46.87 -9.03
CA ASN A 152 -32.58 47.28 -9.84
C ASN A 152 -32.49 46.94 -11.34
N LYS A 153 -33.05 45.78 -11.70
CA LYS A 153 -34.19 45.67 -12.63
C LYS A 153 -34.67 44.23 -12.67
N GLN A 154 -35.89 44.05 -12.15
CA GLN A 154 -36.78 42.96 -12.53
C GLN A 154 -36.99 43.05 -14.05
N ASP A 155 -36.89 41.92 -14.75
CA ASP A 155 -37.73 41.55 -15.91
C ASP A 155 -37.08 40.45 -16.76
N LYS A 156 -37.86 39.38 -16.97
CA LYS A 156 -37.85 38.43 -18.09
C LYS A 156 -36.80 37.32 -18.11
N GLU A 157 -37.22 36.21 -17.48
CA GLU A 157 -36.78 34.83 -17.75
C GLU A 157 -36.81 34.54 -19.26
N THR A 158 -35.64 34.26 -19.84
CA THR A 158 -35.49 33.72 -21.20
C THR A 158 -34.77 32.38 -21.08
N GLU A 159 -35.42 31.32 -21.56
CA GLU A 159 -35.12 29.90 -21.35
C GLU A 159 -33.86 29.34 -22.07
N GLU A 160 -32.88 30.18 -22.45
CA GLU A 160 -31.74 29.72 -23.27
C GLU A 160 -30.38 29.57 -22.56
N ASP A 161 -30.26 29.91 -21.28
CA ASP A 161 -29.02 29.77 -20.51
C ASP A 161 -29.13 28.73 -19.39
N ASP A 162 -29.51 27.48 -19.69
CA ASP A 162 -29.35 26.39 -18.72
C ASP A 162 -27.91 25.84 -18.79
N PRO A 163 -27.01 26.20 -17.85
CA PRO A 163 -25.63 25.70 -17.83
C PRO A 163 -25.54 24.16 -17.77
N ASN A 164 -26.63 23.46 -17.42
CA ASN A 164 -26.66 22.01 -17.48
C ASN A 164 -26.62 21.45 -18.90
N LYS A 165 -27.22 22.13 -19.91
CA LYS A 165 -27.19 21.64 -21.31
C LYS A 165 -25.79 21.70 -21.92
N GLU A 166 -25.04 22.78 -21.65
CA GLU A 166 -23.68 22.91 -22.20
C GLU A 166 -22.72 21.90 -21.54
N MET A 167 -22.79 21.73 -20.22
CA MET A 167 -22.01 20.69 -19.54
C MET A 167 -22.37 19.27 -20.00
N TYR A 168 -23.65 19.00 -20.27
CA TYR A 168 -24.11 17.73 -20.83
C TYR A 168 -23.48 17.47 -22.20
N ARG A 169 -23.48 18.47 -23.09
CA ARG A 169 -22.89 18.37 -24.43
C ARG A 169 -21.37 18.16 -24.39
N ILE A 170 -20.67 18.90 -23.54
CA ILE A 170 -19.22 18.73 -23.32
C ILE A 170 -18.93 17.31 -22.82
N ALA A 171 -19.75 16.81 -21.90
CA ALA A 171 -19.58 15.46 -21.36
C ALA A 171 -19.79 14.37 -22.42
N VAL A 172 -20.82 14.49 -23.26
CA VAL A 172 -21.07 13.54 -24.36
C VAL A 172 -19.90 13.55 -25.35
N ASN A 173 -19.45 14.74 -25.78
CA ASN A 173 -18.33 14.89 -26.72
C ASN A 173 -17.01 14.36 -26.15
N PHE A 174 -16.79 14.52 -24.83
CA PHE A 174 -15.62 13.97 -24.17
C PHE A 174 -15.65 12.44 -24.17
N LEU A 175 -16.79 11.83 -23.85
CA LEU A 175 -16.92 10.37 -23.86
C LEU A 175 -16.75 9.81 -25.28
N THR A 176 -17.31 10.46 -26.32
CA THR A 176 -17.15 10.02 -27.71
C THR A 176 -15.74 10.22 -28.27
N SER A 177 -14.88 10.99 -27.61
CA SER A 177 -13.46 11.07 -27.95
C SER A 177 -12.69 9.78 -27.62
N ILE A 178 -13.26 8.93 -26.76
CA ILE A 178 -12.77 7.56 -26.53
C ILE A 178 -13.17 6.77 -27.78
N ARG A 179 -12.17 6.29 -28.53
CA ARG A 179 -12.30 5.69 -29.87
C ARG A 179 -13.37 4.58 -30.00
N SER A 180 -13.83 4.05 -28.88
CA SER A 180 -14.76 2.92 -28.80
C SER A 180 -16.06 3.21 -28.04
N VAL A 181 -16.33 4.48 -27.68
CA VAL A 181 -17.62 4.92 -27.11
C VAL A 181 -18.37 5.70 -28.18
N ASN A 182 -19.50 5.18 -28.65
CA ASN A 182 -20.33 5.92 -29.61
C ASN A 182 -21.21 6.96 -28.89
N THR A 183 -21.88 7.82 -29.65
CA THR A 183 -22.72 8.90 -29.07
C THR A 183 -23.86 8.35 -28.21
N SER A 184 -24.47 7.21 -28.57
CA SER A 184 -25.52 6.61 -27.76
C SER A 184 -25.01 6.07 -26.42
N ASP A 185 -23.82 5.47 -26.39
CA ASP A 185 -23.19 4.94 -25.17
C ASP A 185 -22.82 6.08 -24.23
N ALA A 186 -22.25 7.16 -24.78
CA ALA A 186 -21.93 8.39 -24.04
C ALA A 186 -23.19 9.00 -23.39
N ILE A 187 -24.29 9.08 -24.14
CA ILE A 187 -25.59 9.57 -23.64
C ILE A 187 -26.12 8.64 -22.54
N SER A 188 -26.10 7.32 -22.74
CA SER A 188 -26.56 6.34 -21.75
C SER A 188 -25.75 6.40 -20.45
N LEU A 189 -24.42 6.56 -20.54
CA LEU A 189 -23.55 6.74 -19.39
C LEU A 189 -23.91 8.01 -18.62
N ILE A 190 -24.06 9.14 -19.32
CA ILE A 190 -24.36 10.42 -18.66
C ILE A 190 -25.77 10.42 -18.08
N ASN A 191 -26.74 9.79 -18.73
CA ASN A 191 -28.10 9.69 -18.20
C ASN A 191 -28.18 8.80 -16.95
N ASN A 192 -27.43 7.68 -16.91
CA ASN A 192 -27.44 6.79 -15.74
C ASN A 192 -26.65 7.36 -14.56
N PHE A 193 -25.50 7.96 -14.82
CA PHE A 193 -24.61 8.44 -13.76
C PHE A 193 -24.75 9.93 -13.47
N GLY A 194 -25.34 10.72 -14.36
CA GLY A 194 -25.55 12.17 -14.22
C GLY A 194 -24.30 13.04 -14.39
N SER A 195 -23.08 12.49 -14.38
CA SER A 195 -21.84 13.26 -14.59
C SER A 195 -20.65 12.36 -14.94
N ILE A 196 -19.65 12.91 -15.63
CA ILE A 196 -18.37 12.21 -15.89
C ILE A 196 -17.73 11.72 -14.58
N ARG A 197 -17.84 12.50 -13.50
CA ARG A 197 -17.29 12.13 -12.18
C ARG A 197 -17.95 10.89 -11.58
N LYS A 198 -19.27 10.73 -11.77
CA LYS A 198 -19.99 9.54 -11.29
C LYS A 198 -19.72 8.33 -12.19
N ILE A 199 -19.61 8.54 -13.51
CA ILE A 199 -19.14 7.51 -14.47
C ILE A 199 -17.72 7.05 -14.11
N SER A 200 -16.82 7.96 -13.74
CA SER A 200 -15.42 7.61 -13.43
C SER A 200 -15.25 6.91 -12.08
N ASN A 201 -16.17 7.14 -11.13
CA ASN A 201 -16.17 6.50 -9.82
C ASN A 201 -17.05 5.25 -9.78
N ALA A 202 -17.78 4.99 -10.87
CA ALA A 202 -18.54 3.78 -11.06
C ALA A 202 -17.58 2.59 -11.03
N THR A 203 -17.89 1.59 -10.22
CA THR A 203 -17.21 0.30 -10.23
C THR A 203 -17.39 -0.39 -11.58
N GLU A 204 -16.61 -1.45 -11.85
CA GLU A 204 -16.84 -2.32 -13.02
C GLU A 204 -18.32 -2.74 -13.12
N GLU A 205 -18.93 -3.05 -11.98
CA GLU A 205 -20.33 -3.47 -11.85
C GLU A 205 -21.33 -2.34 -12.17
N ASP A 206 -21.02 -1.11 -11.75
CA ASP A 206 -21.85 0.06 -12.03
C ASP A 206 -21.88 0.38 -13.53
N LEU A 207 -20.71 0.43 -14.19
CA LEU A 207 -20.59 0.76 -15.62
C LEU A 207 -21.29 -0.27 -16.50
N CYS A 208 -21.17 -1.54 -16.14
CA CYS A 208 -21.83 -2.64 -16.86
C CYS A 208 -23.36 -2.66 -16.68
N GLY A 209 -23.89 -1.87 -15.75
CA GLY A 209 -25.34 -1.68 -15.56
C GLY A 209 -25.99 -0.75 -16.59
N VAL A 210 -25.20 -0.01 -17.38
CA VAL A 210 -25.71 0.98 -18.34
C VAL A 210 -26.22 0.30 -19.60
N SER A 211 -27.50 0.48 -19.89
CA SER A 211 -28.15 0.00 -21.11
C SER A 211 -27.39 0.45 -22.37
N GLY A 212 -26.89 -0.51 -23.14
CA GLY A 212 -26.14 -0.28 -24.39
C GLY A 212 -24.67 -0.68 -24.31
N LEU A 213 -24.05 -0.56 -23.12
CA LEU A 213 -22.70 -1.06 -22.86
C LEU A 213 -22.78 -2.55 -22.52
N GLY A 214 -21.88 -3.34 -23.12
CA GLY A 214 -21.83 -4.79 -23.02
C GLY A 214 -22.12 -5.34 -21.62
N ARG A 215 -23.20 -6.11 -21.56
CA ARG A 215 -23.85 -6.75 -20.41
C ARG A 215 -22.89 -7.55 -19.51
N ILE A 216 -22.49 -7.02 -18.35
CA ILE A 216 -21.95 -7.81 -17.22
C ILE A 216 -22.60 -7.32 -15.92
N LYS A 217 -23.76 -7.88 -15.55
CA LYS A 217 -24.33 -7.75 -14.21
C LYS A 217 -23.94 -8.96 -13.39
N ALA A 218 -23.07 -8.84 -12.37
CA ALA A 218 -23.02 -9.85 -11.30
C ALA A 218 -22.30 -9.38 -10.00
N ARG A 219 -22.72 -8.27 -9.39
CA ARG A 219 -22.85 -8.22 -7.92
C ARG A 219 -24.06 -7.39 -7.54
N ASN A 220 -25.21 -8.03 -7.56
CA ASN A 220 -26.27 -7.59 -6.66
C ASN A 220 -26.22 -8.51 -5.46
N ILE A 221 -25.91 -7.90 -4.31
CA ILE A 221 -26.53 -8.11 -3.00
C ILE A 221 -27.19 -9.49 -2.93
N MET A 222 -26.49 -10.40 -2.26
CA MET A 222 -26.93 -11.77 -1.96
C MET A 222 -28.45 -11.81 -1.78
N SER A 223 -29.11 -12.78 -2.43
CA SER A 223 -30.29 -13.32 -1.80
C SER A 223 -29.80 -13.95 -0.52
N ASP A 224 -30.06 -13.31 0.60
CA ASP A 224 -29.90 -13.91 1.91
C ASP A 224 -30.92 -15.06 2.12
N ILE A 225 -31.73 -15.38 1.11
CA ILE A 225 -32.62 -16.54 1.08
C ILE A 225 -31.82 -17.79 0.66
N PRO A 226 -31.70 -18.82 1.52
CA PRO A 226 -31.06 -20.09 1.15
C PRO A 226 -31.86 -20.86 0.11
N ASP A 227 -31.20 -21.66 -0.73
CA ASP A 227 -31.85 -22.38 -1.85
C ASP A 227 -32.91 -23.40 -1.40
N ASN A 228 -32.76 -23.97 -0.21
CA ASN A 228 -33.71 -24.89 0.42
C ASN A 228 -34.76 -24.18 1.29
N ALA A 229 -34.87 -22.84 1.21
CA ALA A 229 -35.88 -22.10 1.96
C ALA A 229 -37.26 -22.14 1.30
N ASN A 230 -38.28 -21.81 2.09
CA ASN A 230 -39.65 -21.67 1.59
C ASN A 230 -39.75 -20.51 0.58
N ALA A 231 -40.69 -20.58 -0.36
CA ALA A 231 -40.90 -19.58 -1.41
C ALA A 231 -41.11 -18.14 -0.89
N SER A 232 -41.63 -17.98 0.34
CA SER A 232 -41.89 -16.68 0.98
C SER A 232 -40.82 -16.32 2.05
N CYS A 233 -39.61 -16.86 1.94
CA CYS A 233 -38.54 -16.63 2.91
C CYS A 233 -38.21 -15.12 3.03
N PRO A 234 -38.14 -14.58 4.25
CA PRO A 234 -37.77 -13.17 4.46
C PRO A 234 -36.28 -12.89 4.28
N GLY A 235 -35.46 -13.93 4.07
CA GLY A 235 -34.00 -13.82 4.03
C GLY A 235 -33.31 -14.06 5.38
N THR A 236 -32.06 -14.54 5.39
CA THR A 236 -31.28 -14.87 6.59
C THR A 236 -30.74 -13.63 7.30
N GLY A 237 -30.62 -12.50 6.61
CA GLY A 237 -30.23 -11.21 7.16
C GLY A 237 -31.43 -10.43 7.74
N SER A 238 -32.66 -10.86 7.47
CA SER A 238 -33.85 -10.22 8.02
C SER A 238 -33.96 -10.40 9.55
N LYS A 239 -34.46 -9.36 10.25
CA LYS A 239 -34.77 -9.45 11.69
C LYS A 239 -35.83 -10.51 12.00
N ASP A 240 -36.62 -10.86 10.98
CA ASP A 240 -37.72 -11.83 11.02
C ASP A 240 -37.30 -13.25 10.63
N ALA A 241 -36.02 -13.45 10.25
CA ALA A 241 -35.48 -14.73 9.85
C ALA A 241 -35.69 -15.80 10.93
N GLY A 242 -36.34 -16.91 10.56
CA GLY A 242 -36.67 -18.01 11.48
C GLY A 242 -37.86 -17.76 12.42
N LYS A 243 -38.45 -16.55 12.44
CA LYS A 243 -39.49 -16.14 13.41
C LYS A 243 -40.89 -15.99 12.82
N VAL A 244 -41.00 -15.73 11.50
CA VAL A 244 -42.29 -15.55 10.82
C VAL A 244 -42.86 -16.85 10.27
N SER A 245 -44.17 -16.86 10.00
CA SER A 245 -44.90 -18.02 9.47
C SER A 245 -44.32 -18.55 8.16
N SER A 246 -43.74 -17.69 7.32
CA SER A 246 -43.07 -18.11 6.09
C SER A 246 -41.81 -18.93 6.31
N CYS A 247 -41.23 -18.93 7.52
CA CYS A 247 -40.10 -19.79 7.88
C CYS A 247 -40.52 -21.17 8.41
N ALA A 248 -41.82 -21.39 8.68
CA ALA A 248 -42.29 -22.64 9.25
C ALA A 248 -41.99 -23.82 8.30
N GLY A 249 -41.30 -24.85 8.80
CA GLY A 249 -40.93 -26.03 8.02
C GLY A 249 -39.69 -25.85 7.12
N CYS A 250 -39.09 -24.66 7.11
CA CYS A 250 -37.83 -24.43 6.41
C CYS A 250 -36.68 -25.18 7.12
N PRO A 251 -35.80 -25.91 6.41
CA PRO A 251 -34.65 -26.59 7.01
C PRO A 251 -33.72 -25.64 7.79
N ASN A 252 -33.67 -24.36 7.39
CA ASN A 252 -32.80 -23.36 8.01
C ASN A 252 -33.49 -22.56 9.14
N GLN A 253 -34.75 -22.88 9.47
CA GLN A 253 -35.54 -22.09 10.42
C GLN A 253 -34.82 -21.89 11.75
N SER A 254 -34.24 -22.96 12.30
CA SER A 254 -33.52 -22.95 13.58
C SER A 254 -32.23 -22.15 13.50
N ALA A 255 -31.42 -22.30 12.45
CA ALA A 255 -30.20 -21.51 12.24
C ALA A 255 -30.53 -20.02 12.14
N CYS A 256 -31.44 -19.64 11.23
CA CYS A 256 -31.89 -18.27 11.04
C CYS A 256 -32.44 -17.63 12.33
N ALA A 257 -33.20 -18.38 13.14
CA ALA A 257 -33.77 -17.89 14.40
C ALA A 257 -32.69 -17.45 15.42
N THR A 258 -31.47 -18.00 15.33
CA THR A 258 -30.34 -17.59 16.20
C THR A 258 -29.67 -16.28 15.77
N GLY A 259 -30.05 -15.71 14.62
CA GLY A 259 -29.38 -14.55 14.02
C GLY A 259 -28.07 -14.86 13.30
N LYS A 260 -27.60 -16.13 13.34
CA LYS A 260 -26.56 -16.63 12.46
C LYS A 260 -27.24 -17.27 11.25
N GLY A 261 -27.22 -16.62 10.09
CA GLY A 261 -27.60 -17.29 8.83
C GLY A 261 -26.79 -18.59 8.63
N PRO A 262 -27.13 -19.43 7.64
CA PRO A 262 -26.29 -20.57 7.30
C PRO A 262 -24.86 -20.07 7.08
N ALA A 263 -23.89 -20.79 7.66
CA ALA A 263 -22.49 -20.44 7.49
C ALA A 263 -22.17 -20.41 5.98
N PRO A 264 -21.38 -19.43 5.50
CA PRO A 264 -20.83 -19.51 4.15
C PRO A 264 -20.15 -20.87 3.98
N ASP A 265 -20.27 -21.44 2.80
CA ASP A 265 -19.58 -22.69 2.49
C ASP A 265 -18.07 -22.49 2.69
N ALA A 266 -17.51 -23.17 3.69
CA ALA A 266 -16.11 -23.00 4.09
C ALA A 266 -15.13 -23.33 2.96
N ASP A 267 -15.58 -24.13 1.98
CA ASP A 267 -14.80 -24.48 0.81
C ASP A 267 -14.61 -23.32 -0.17
N LEU A 268 -15.42 -22.25 -0.10
CA LEU A 268 -15.34 -21.12 -1.04
C LEU A 268 -13.95 -20.46 -1.02
N ILE A 269 -13.34 -20.33 0.15
CA ILE A 269 -12.00 -19.72 0.29
C ILE A 269 -10.94 -20.55 -0.43
N PHE A 270 -11.04 -21.88 -0.34
CA PHE A 270 -10.10 -22.79 -1.02
C PHE A 270 -10.32 -22.78 -2.53
N VAL A 271 -11.57 -22.69 -3.00
CA VAL A 271 -11.87 -22.51 -4.42
C VAL A 271 -11.35 -21.16 -4.94
N THR A 272 -11.48 -20.09 -4.15
CA THR A 272 -10.91 -18.77 -4.49
C THR A 272 -9.41 -18.85 -4.67
N ASP A 273 -8.71 -19.46 -3.71
CA ASP A 273 -7.25 -19.60 -3.78
C ASP A 273 -6.83 -20.51 -4.95
N ARG A 274 -7.54 -21.63 -5.18
CA ARG A 274 -7.20 -22.56 -6.26
C ARG A 274 -7.36 -21.96 -7.65
N LEU A 275 -8.37 -21.13 -7.86
CA LEU A 275 -8.70 -20.55 -9.16
C LEU A 275 -8.14 -19.13 -9.36
N LYS A 276 -7.26 -18.65 -8.48
CA LYS A 276 -6.70 -17.28 -8.53
C LYS A 276 -5.83 -17.05 -9.77
N ASP A 277 -5.14 -18.09 -10.24
CA ASP A 277 -4.20 -18.05 -11.37
C ASP A 277 -4.85 -18.46 -12.70
N VAL A 278 -6.16 -18.72 -12.69
CA VAL A 278 -6.95 -18.96 -13.90
C VAL A 278 -7.53 -17.62 -14.39
N LYS A 279 -7.14 -17.14 -15.57
CA LYS A 279 -7.52 -15.79 -16.06
C LYS A 279 -8.96 -15.72 -16.54
N HIS A 280 -9.38 -16.64 -17.40
CA HIS A 280 -10.73 -16.67 -17.99
C HIS A 280 -11.42 -18.02 -17.74
N LYS A 281 -12.67 -17.96 -17.28
CA LYS A 281 -13.53 -19.13 -17.05
C LYS A 281 -14.77 -19.02 -17.92
N ILE A 282 -14.97 -19.98 -18.82
CA ILE A 282 -16.02 -19.94 -19.84
C ILE A 282 -16.86 -21.21 -19.76
N LEU A 283 -18.17 -21.05 -19.58
CA LEU A 283 -19.12 -22.16 -19.67
C LEU A 283 -19.47 -22.45 -21.12
N ILE A 284 -19.47 -23.72 -21.52
CA ILE A 284 -19.95 -24.16 -22.82
C ILE A 284 -21.30 -24.82 -22.62
N LEU A 285 -22.38 -24.19 -23.09
CA LEU A 285 -23.76 -24.60 -22.88
C LEU A 285 -24.41 -25.08 -24.18
N SER A 286 -25.41 -25.94 -24.07
CA SER A 286 -26.26 -26.34 -25.19
C SER A 286 -27.66 -26.70 -24.72
N GLY A 287 -28.71 -26.28 -25.45
CA GLY A 287 -30.09 -26.58 -25.05
C GLY A 287 -30.48 -28.05 -25.19
N LYS A 288 -30.04 -28.73 -26.27
CA LYS A 288 -30.34 -30.15 -26.54
C LYS A 288 -29.05 -30.96 -26.73
N GLY A 289 -29.14 -32.27 -26.46
CA GLY A 289 -28.05 -33.22 -26.77
C GLY A 289 -27.81 -33.36 -28.27
N GLY A 290 -26.57 -33.71 -28.65
CA GLY A 290 -26.21 -34.04 -30.04
C GLY A 290 -25.93 -32.85 -30.96
N VAL A 291 -25.87 -31.61 -30.45
CA VAL A 291 -25.48 -30.42 -31.24
C VAL A 291 -23.96 -30.31 -31.47
N GLY A 292 -23.17 -31.22 -30.89
CA GLY A 292 -21.70 -31.20 -30.97
C GLY A 292 -21.03 -30.24 -29.97
N LYS A 293 -21.65 -29.98 -28.81
CA LYS A 293 -21.10 -29.14 -27.74
C LYS A 293 -19.71 -29.61 -27.29
N SER A 294 -19.57 -30.88 -26.88
CA SER A 294 -18.30 -31.42 -26.41
C SER A 294 -17.22 -31.43 -27.49
N THR A 295 -17.62 -31.63 -28.76
CA THR A 295 -16.73 -31.53 -29.93
C THR A 295 -16.26 -30.09 -30.12
N MET A 296 -17.16 -29.14 -29.93
CA MET A 296 -16.84 -27.72 -30.00
C MET A 296 -15.89 -27.32 -28.88
N THR A 297 -16.12 -27.77 -27.64
CA THR A 297 -15.25 -27.48 -26.47
C THR A 297 -13.82 -27.97 -26.69
N SER A 298 -13.65 -29.24 -27.05
CA SER A 298 -12.34 -29.86 -27.31
C SER A 298 -11.59 -29.18 -28.45
N ASN A 299 -12.25 -28.92 -29.58
CA ASN A 299 -11.60 -28.30 -30.74
C ASN A 299 -11.34 -26.79 -30.56
N LEU A 300 -12.16 -26.09 -29.77
CA LEU A 300 -11.85 -24.72 -29.36
C LEU A 300 -10.60 -24.67 -28.46
N ALA A 301 -10.49 -25.61 -27.52
CA ALA A 301 -9.31 -25.72 -26.67
C ALA A 301 -8.05 -26.01 -27.51
N LEU A 302 -8.14 -26.96 -28.45
CA LEU A 302 -7.05 -27.25 -29.39
C LEU A 302 -6.68 -26.02 -30.23
N ALA A 303 -7.66 -25.25 -30.71
CA ALA A 303 -7.43 -24.02 -31.47
C ALA A 303 -6.72 -22.93 -30.64
N LEU A 304 -7.12 -22.74 -29.37
CA LEU A 304 -6.47 -21.79 -28.47
C LEU A 304 -5.05 -22.24 -28.13
N SER A 305 -4.83 -23.54 -27.91
CA SER A 305 -3.53 -24.13 -27.60
C SER A 305 -2.51 -24.10 -28.74
N GLN A 306 -2.94 -23.74 -29.96
CA GLN A 306 -2.01 -23.54 -31.09
C GLN A 306 -1.01 -22.40 -30.81
N ASP A 307 -1.34 -21.45 -29.92
CA ASP A 307 -0.37 -20.51 -29.40
C ASP A 307 0.29 -21.12 -28.14
N PRO A 308 1.60 -21.47 -28.19
CA PRO A 308 2.28 -22.12 -27.07
C PRO A 308 2.41 -21.21 -25.83
N LYS A 309 2.08 -19.93 -25.94
CA LYS A 309 2.05 -18.99 -24.81
C LYS A 309 0.73 -18.99 -24.04
N ILE A 310 -0.29 -19.67 -24.57
CA ILE A 310 -1.63 -19.72 -24.00
C ILE A 310 -1.82 -21.09 -23.37
N ASN A 311 -1.98 -21.13 -22.05
CA ASN A 311 -2.30 -22.31 -21.30
C ASN A 311 -3.82 -22.50 -21.25
N VAL A 312 -4.30 -23.64 -21.70
CA VAL A 312 -5.72 -23.94 -21.84
C VAL A 312 -6.06 -25.16 -20.99
N ALA A 313 -7.22 -25.13 -20.35
CA ALA A 313 -7.73 -26.25 -19.57
C ALA A 313 -9.18 -26.55 -19.95
N ILE A 314 -9.53 -27.84 -19.96
CA ILE A 314 -10.92 -28.31 -20.10
C ILE A 314 -11.36 -28.92 -18.78
N LEU A 315 -12.51 -28.50 -18.27
CA LEU A 315 -13.19 -29.15 -17.17
C LEU A 315 -14.51 -29.76 -17.67
N ASP A 316 -14.60 -31.09 -17.63
CA ASP A 316 -15.78 -31.84 -18.03
C ASP A 316 -16.71 -32.04 -16.82
N VAL A 317 -17.83 -31.32 -16.79
CA VAL A 317 -18.86 -31.45 -15.76
C VAL A 317 -20.10 -32.21 -16.25
N ASP A 318 -20.05 -32.81 -17.44
CA ASP A 318 -21.05 -33.79 -17.88
C ASP A 318 -20.83 -35.14 -17.19
N ILE A 319 -21.10 -35.16 -15.88
CA ILE A 319 -20.79 -36.28 -14.98
C ILE A 319 -21.44 -37.60 -15.42
N CYS A 320 -22.62 -37.54 -16.03
CA CYS A 320 -23.34 -38.73 -16.47
C CYS A 320 -22.93 -39.19 -17.88
N GLY A 321 -22.36 -38.30 -18.69
CA GLY A 321 -21.90 -38.60 -20.04
C GLY A 321 -20.52 -38.00 -20.31
N PRO A 322 -19.47 -38.38 -19.54
CA PRO A 322 -18.16 -37.79 -19.69
C PRO A 322 -17.61 -38.13 -21.07
N SER A 323 -17.21 -37.12 -21.81
CA SER A 323 -16.82 -37.27 -23.22
C SER A 323 -15.43 -36.74 -23.50
N GLN A 324 -14.96 -35.73 -22.75
CA GLN A 324 -13.72 -35.02 -23.06
C GLN A 324 -12.49 -35.95 -23.00
N ALA A 325 -12.44 -36.87 -22.03
CA ALA A 325 -11.32 -37.82 -21.91
C ALA A 325 -11.09 -38.66 -23.18
N ARG A 326 -12.18 -39.15 -23.78
CA ARG A 326 -12.12 -39.90 -25.05
C ARG A 326 -11.78 -39.02 -26.23
N MET A 327 -12.44 -37.87 -26.34
CA MET A 327 -12.28 -36.94 -27.47
C MET A 327 -10.85 -36.38 -27.54
N MET A 328 -10.19 -36.25 -26.40
CA MET A 328 -8.81 -35.78 -26.29
C MET A 328 -7.77 -36.91 -26.30
N GLY A 329 -8.17 -38.18 -26.49
CA GLY A 329 -7.25 -39.31 -26.61
C GLY A 329 -6.62 -39.81 -25.31
N VAL A 330 -7.17 -39.42 -24.15
CA VAL A 330 -6.60 -39.71 -22.82
C VAL A 330 -7.51 -40.55 -21.91
N GLU A 331 -8.54 -41.23 -22.47
CA GLU A 331 -9.50 -42.05 -21.71
C GLU A 331 -8.87 -43.20 -20.89
N GLY A 332 -7.65 -43.61 -21.23
CA GLY A 332 -6.89 -44.63 -20.49
C GLY A 332 -6.13 -44.11 -19.27
N GLU A 333 -6.06 -42.79 -19.09
CA GLU A 333 -5.31 -42.15 -18.01
C GLU A 333 -6.11 -42.15 -16.70
N SER A 334 -5.39 -42.08 -15.60
CA SER A 334 -5.96 -41.96 -14.25
C SER A 334 -5.38 -40.74 -13.56
N VAL A 335 -6.20 -40.03 -12.78
CA VAL A 335 -5.76 -38.85 -12.03
C VAL A 335 -4.63 -39.22 -11.07
N HIS A 336 -3.57 -38.42 -11.05
CA HIS A 336 -2.55 -38.49 -10.02
C HIS A 336 -2.98 -37.64 -8.81
N ASP A 337 -3.05 -38.28 -7.64
CA ASP A 337 -3.39 -37.63 -6.38
C ASP A 337 -2.09 -37.31 -5.60
N SER A 338 -1.84 -36.02 -5.37
CA SER A 338 -0.64 -35.50 -4.72
C SER A 338 -1.00 -34.68 -3.48
N ALA A 339 0.00 -34.27 -2.70
CA ALA A 339 -0.23 -33.40 -1.53
C ALA A 339 -0.85 -32.04 -1.90
N ASP A 340 -0.59 -31.57 -3.12
CA ASP A 340 -1.10 -30.29 -3.64
C ASP A 340 -2.48 -30.42 -4.31
N GLY A 341 -3.00 -31.65 -4.43
CA GLY A 341 -4.28 -31.97 -5.04
C GLY A 341 -4.18 -32.89 -6.25
N TRP A 342 -5.25 -32.94 -7.03
CA TRP A 342 -5.37 -33.72 -8.26
C TRP A 342 -4.66 -33.03 -9.42
N SER A 343 -3.69 -33.72 -10.03
CA SER A 343 -3.06 -33.23 -11.24
C SER A 343 -3.97 -33.51 -12.45
N PRO A 344 -4.34 -32.49 -13.25
CA PRO A 344 -5.11 -32.71 -14.48
C PRO A 344 -4.27 -33.48 -15.50
N ILE A 345 -4.94 -34.12 -16.47
CA ILE A 345 -4.26 -34.90 -17.50
C ILE A 345 -3.87 -33.97 -18.65
N TYR A 346 -2.58 -33.89 -18.96
CA TYR A 346 -2.07 -33.07 -20.06
C TYR A 346 -2.19 -33.82 -21.39
N VAL A 347 -2.85 -33.19 -22.35
CA VAL A 347 -2.95 -33.65 -23.74
C VAL A 347 -1.79 -33.08 -24.57
N LYS A 348 -1.40 -31.84 -24.28
CA LYS A 348 -0.21 -31.14 -24.79
C LYS A 348 0.44 -30.34 -23.67
N ASP A 349 1.65 -29.84 -23.86
CA ASP A 349 2.38 -29.05 -22.85
C ASP A 349 1.57 -27.86 -22.29
N ASN A 350 0.71 -27.24 -23.11
CA ASN A 350 -0.14 -26.11 -22.75
C ASN A 350 -1.65 -26.42 -22.81
N LEU A 351 -2.04 -27.70 -22.81
CA LEU A 351 -3.45 -28.12 -22.82
C LEU A 351 -3.69 -29.31 -21.89
N CYS A 352 -4.49 -29.10 -20.83
CA CYS A 352 -4.87 -30.15 -19.89
C CYS A 352 -6.39 -30.32 -19.79
N VAL A 353 -6.82 -31.48 -19.29
CA VAL A 353 -8.23 -31.86 -19.12
C VAL A 353 -8.46 -32.54 -17.79
N MET A 354 -9.60 -32.27 -17.16
CA MET A 354 -10.11 -32.99 -16.01
C MET A 354 -11.54 -33.46 -16.27
N SER A 355 -11.82 -34.73 -16.01
CA SER A 355 -13.14 -35.36 -16.19
C SER A 355 -13.34 -36.44 -15.14
N ILE A 356 -14.61 -36.75 -14.82
CA ILE A 356 -14.93 -37.90 -13.96
C ILE A 356 -14.46 -39.23 -14.58
N ALA A 357 -14.29 -39.31 -15.91
CA ALA A 357 -13.82 -40.53 -16.58
C ALA A 357 -12.52 -41.08 -15.98
N PHE A 358 -11.62 -40.20 -15.51
CA PHE A 358 -10.34 -40.58 -14.90
C PHE A 358 -10.47 -41.13 -13.47
N LEU A 359 -11.66 -41.04 -12.88
CA LEU A 359 -11.99 -41.50 -11.53
C LEU A 359 -12.86 -42.76 -11.55
N LEU A 360 -13.32 -43.22 -12.72
CA LEU A 360 -14.14 -44.42 -12.86
C LEU A 360 -13.28 -45.68 -12.86
N SER A 361 -13.79 -46.73 -12.21
CA SER A 361 -13.15 -48.05 -12.16
C SER A 361 -13.15 -48.77 -13.52
N GLY A 362 -14.19 -48.56 -14.32
CA GLY A 362 -14.37 -49.15 -15.63
C GLY A 362 -14.92 -48.15 -16.63
N ARG A 363 -14.48 -48.26 -17.89
CA ARG A 363 -14.85 -47.34 -18.99
C ARG A 363 -16.35 -47.29 -19.27
N ASN A 364 -17.07 -48.39 -19.04
CA ASN A 364 -18.51 -48.50 -19.31
C ASN A 364 -19.36 -48.37 -18.03
N ASP A 365 -18.78 -47.92 -16.92
CA ASP A 365 -19.50 -47.78 -15.65
C ASP A 365 -20.49 -46.61 -15.76
N ALA A 366 -21.77 -46.90 -15.65
CA ALA A 366 -22.80 -45.88 -15.66
C ALA A 366 -22.78 -45.05 -14.35
N VAL A 367 -22.62 -43.74 -14.46
CA VAL A 367 -22.62 -42.82 -13.31
C VAL A 367 -24.06 -42.44 -12.93
N ILE A 368 -24.69 -43.27 -12.10
CA ILE A 368 -26.07 -43.07 -11.62
C ILE A 368 -26.05 -42.38 -10.26
N TRP A 369 -25.72 -41.09 -10.22
CA TRP A 369 -25.52 -40.34 -8.98
C TRP A 369 -26.63 -39.31 -8.74
N ARG A 370 -27.00 -39.10 -7.46
CA ARG A 370 -27.92 -38.03 -7.05
C ARG A 370 -27.21 -36.68 -7.07
N GLY A 371 -27.97 -35.59 -7.26
CA GLY A 371 -27.46 -34.21 -7.35
C GLY A 371 -26.44 -33.85 -6.27
N ALA A 372 -26.70 -34.15 -4.99
CA ALA A 372 -25.76 -33.86 -3.90
C ALA A 372 -24.33 -34.44 -4.11
N ARG A 373 -24.21 -35.66 -4.67
CA ARG A 373 -22.91 -36.28 -4.95
C ARG A 373 -22.24 -35.65 -6.17
N LYS A 374 -23.03 -35.24 -7.17
CA LYS A 374 -22.53 -34.49 -8.34
C LYS A 374 -22.01 -33.12 -7.93
N ASN A 375 -22.75 -32.40 -7.08
CA ASN A 375 -22.37 -31.09 -6.56
C ASN A 375 -21.07 -31.19 -5.74
N ALA A 376 -20.92 -32.24 -4.93
CA ALA A 376 -19.69 -32.50 -4.19
C ALA A 376 -18.49 -32.72 -5.14
N LEU A 377 -18.69 -33.48 -6.23
CA LEU A 377 -17.62 -33.69 -7.21
C LEU A 377 -17.26 -32.40 -7.97
N ILE A 378 -18.24 -31.62 -8.41
CA ILE A 378 -17.99 -30.30 -9.05
C ILE A 378 -17.17 -29.41 -8.11
N LYS A 379 -17.53 -29.39 -6.82
CA LYS A 379 -16.75 -28.68 -5.81
C LYS A 379 -15.31 -29.20 -5.71
N GLN A 380 -15.11 -30.51 -5.69
CA GLN A 380 -13.76 -31.11 -5.68
C GLN A 380 -12.97 -30.72 -6.93
N PHE A 381 -13.58 -30.72 -8.12
CA PHE A 381 -12.89 -30.25 -9.32
C PHE A 381 -12.43 -28.79 -9.24
N LEU A 382 -13.22 -27.92 -8.62
CA LEU A 382 -12.85 -26.51 -8.46
C LEU A 382 -11.84 -26.26 -7.34
N LYS A 383 -11.84 -27.11 -6.31
CA LYS A 383 -11.03 -26.93 -5.08
C LYS A 383 -9.70 -27.68 -5.13
N ASP A 384 -9.76 -28.93 -5.56
CA ASP A 384 -8.71 -29.92 -5.34
C ASP A 384 -7.86 -30.15 -6.61
N VAL A 385 -8.33 -29.74 -7.80
CA VAL A 385 -7.53 -29.86 -9.03
C VAL A 385 -6.50 -28.74 -9.08
N ASP A 386 -5.22 -29.10 -9.18
CA ASP A 386 -4.13 -28.14 -9.31
C ASP A 386 -3.96 -27.71 -10.78
N TRP A 387 -4.60 -26.59 -11.13
CA TRP A 387 -4.62 -26.09 -12.50
C TRP A 387 -3.31 -25.40 -12.92
N GLY A 388 -2.52 -24.90 -11.96
CA GLY A 388 -1.40 -24.00 -12.25
C GLY A 388 -1.85 -22.69 -12.90
N GLU A 389 -1.02 -22.14 -13.79
CA GLU A 389 -1.30 -20.91 -14.52
C GLU A 389 -2.08 -21.20 -15.82
N ILE A 390 -3.39 -20.90 -15.84
CA ILE A 390 -4.27 -21.14 -16.99
C ILE A 390 -4.80 -19.81 -17.54
N ASP A 391 -4.70 -19.61 -18.85
CA ASP A 391 -5.32 -18.47 -19.52
C ASP A 391 -6.82 -18.68 -19.74
N TYR A 392 -7.21 -19.87 -20.23
CA TYR A 392 -8.61 -20.21 -20.53
C TYR A 392 -9.00 -21.56 -19.94
N LEU A 393 -9.95 -21.54 -18.99
CA LEU A 393 -10.64 -22.73 -18.49
C LEU A 393 -12.01 -22.85 -19.18
N LEU A 394 -12.14 -23.83 -20.08
CA LEU A 394 -13.39 -24.16 -20.77
C LEU A 394 -14.13 -25.24 -20.00
N ILE A 395 -15.36 -24.96 -19.59
CA ILE A 395 -16.15 -25.85 -18.75
C ILE A 395 -17.25 -26.47 -19.61
N ASP A 396 -17.13 -27.75 -19.93
CA ASP A 396 -18.10 -28.51 -20.72
C ASP A 396 -19.24 -28.99 -19.83
N THR A 397 -20.46 -28.50 -20.04
CA THR A 397 -21.63 -28.84 -19.19
C THR A 397 -22.47 -29.96 -19.81
N PRO A 398 -23.38 -30.63 -19.09
CA PRO A 398 -24.38 -31.49 -19.73
C PRO A 398 -25.36 -30.69 -20.62
N PRO A 399 -26.14 -31.32 -21.51
CA PRO A 399 -27.17 -30.62 -22.28
C PRO A 399 -28.38 -30.20 -21.42
N GLY A 400 -29.03 -29.10 -21.81
CA GLY A 400 -30.20 -28.53 -21.13
C GLY A 400 -29.83 -27.85 -19.81
N THR A 401 -30.80 -27.75 -18.90
CA THR A 401 -30.57 -27.19 -17.56
C THR A 401 -30.63 -28.28 -16.50
N SER A 402 -29.64 -28.33 -15.61
CA SER A 402 -29.49 -29.39 -14.61
C SER A 402 -28.86 -28.90 -13.30
N ASP A 403 -28.82 -29.76 -12.28
CA ASP A 403 -28.19 -29.46 -10.97
C ASP A 403 -26.71 -29.08 -11.13
N GLU A 404 -26.02 -29.69 -12.10
CA GLU A 404 -24.63 -29.43 -12.44
C GLU A 404 -24.41 -27.97 -12.88
N HIS A 405 -25.32 -27.43 -13.71
CA HIS A 405 -25.29 -26.05 -14.17
C HIS A 405 -25.43 -25.06 -13.01
N ILE A 406 -26.37 -25.31 -12.11
CA ILE A 406 -26.61 -24.45 -10.95
C ILE A 406 -25.38 -24.47 -10.04
N SER A 407 -24.84 -25.66 -9.77
CA SER A 407 -23.71 -25.85 -8.86
C SER A 407 -22.44 -25.15 -9.35
N ILE A 408 -22.07 -25.35 -10.61
CA ILE A 408 -20.86 -24.71 -11.16
C ILE A 408 -20.99 -23.19 -11.18
N VAL A 409 -22.16 -22.67 -11.58
CA VAL A 409 -22.40 -21.22 -11.64
C VAL A 409 -22.38 -20.61 -10.24
N GLN A 410 -23.04 -21.23 -9.28
CA GLN A 410 -23.09 -20.74 -7.90
C GLN A 410 -21.69 -20.70 -7.29
N MET A 411 -20.91 -21.76 -7.42
CA MET A 411 -19.54 -21.80 -6.89
C MET A 411 -18.64 -20.76 -7.55
N LEU A 412 -18.65 -20.64 -8.88
CA LEU A 412 -17.81 -19.66 -9.57
C LEU A 412 -18.20 -18.23 -9.27
N LEU A 413 -19.50 -17.90 -9.20
CA LEU A 413 -19.95 -16.55 -8.87
C LEU A 413 -19.69 -16.18 -7.40
N GLN A 414 -19.62 -17.16 -6.50
CA GLN A 414 -19.36 -16.91 -5.07
C GLN A 414 -17.86 -16.92 -4.71
N ALA A 415 -17.08 -17.81 -5.32
CA ALA A 415 -15.67 -18.02 -4.98
C ALA A 415 -14.69 -17.45 -6.00
N SER A 416 -15.09 -17.22 -7.25
CA SER A 416 -14.17 -16.83 -8.32
C SER A 416 -14.80 -15.81 -9.27
N THR A 417 -14.35 -15.79 -10.51
CA THR A 417 -14.95 -15.06 -11.62
C THR A 417 -15.55 -16.06 -12.61
N LEU A 418 -16.54 -15.60 -13.37
CA LEU A 418 -17.09 -16.32 -14.51
C LEU A 418 -17.30 -15.31 -15.62
N ASP A 419 -16.52 -15.42 -16.69
CA ASP A 419 -16.54 -14.44 -17.77
C ASP A 419 -17.84 -14.53 -18.59
N GLY A 420 -18.41 -15.73 -18.70
CA GLY A 420 -19.71 -15.95 -19.30
C GLY A 420 -19.87 -17.33 -19.93
N ALA A 421 -20.88 -17.45 -20.78
CA ALA A 421 -21.25 -18.67 -21.47
C ALA A 421 -21.20 -18.52 -23.00
N LEU A 422 -20.66 -19.53 -23.66
CA LEU A 422 -20.79 -19.79 -25.10
C LEU A 422 -21.91 -20.80 -25.31
N ILE A 423 -22.87 -20.48 -26.16
CA ILE A 423 -24.01 -21.37 -26.41
C ILE A 423 -23.88 -22.03 -27.76
N VAL A 424 -23.81 -23.36 -27.78
CA VAL A 424 -23.71 -24.17 -28.99
C VAL A 424 -25.10 -24.63 -29.41
N THR A 425 -25.45 -24.40 -30.67
CA THR A 425 -26.73 -24.81 -31.26
C THR A 425 -26.56 -25.35 -32.66
N THR A 426 -27.65 -25.85 -33.23
CA THR A 426 -27.78 -26.23 -34.63
C THR A 426 -28.88 -25.38 -35.28
N PRO A 427 -28.95 -25.27 -36.63
CA PRO A 427 -29.91 -24.39 -37.29
C PRO A 427 -31.39 -24.75 -37.10
N GLN A 428 -31.71 -25.98 -36.67
CA GLN A 428 -33.12 -26.40 -36.58
C GLN A 428 -33.85 -25.63 -35.48
N GLU A 429 -35.09 -25.22 -35.75
CA GLU A 429 -35.93 -24.48 -34.81
C GLU A 429 -36.11 -25.18 -33.47
N VAL A 430 -36.21 -26.52 -33.47
CA VAL A 430 -36.31 -27.30 -32.22
C VAL A 430 -35.08 -27.07 -31.32
N SER A 431 -33.88 -26.96 -31.91
CA SER A 431 -32.66 -26.62 -31.16
C SER A 431 -32.73 -25.21 -30.58
N LEU A 432 -33.20 -24.25 -31.38
CA LEU A 432 -33.26 -22.84 -31.01
C LEU A 432 -34.28 -22.59 -29.88
N LEU A 433 -35.38 -23.33 -29.86
CA LEU A 433 -36.37 -23.26 -28.77
C LEU A 433 -35.77 -23.67 -27.41
N ASP A 434 -34.94 -24.71 -27.37
CA ASP A 434 -34.28 -25.12 -26.14
C ASP A 434 -33.16 -24.15 -25.75
N VAL A 435 -32.43 -23.61 -26.73
CA VAL A 435 -31.42 -22.58 -26.50
C VAL A 435 -32.03 -21.30 -25.91
N ARG A 436 -33.26 -20.91 -26.28
CA ARG A 436 -33.95 -19.78 -25.64
C ARG A 436 -34.17 -20.01 -24.14
N LYS A 437 -34.39 -21.25 -23.71
CA LYS A 437 -34.48 -21.61 -22.27
C LYS A 437 -33.12 -21.49 -21.60
N GLU A 438 -32.05 -21.89 -22.27
CA GLU A 438 -30.67 -21.77 -21.79
C GLU A 438 -30.25 -20.30 -21.63
N ILE A 439 -30.61 -19.44 -22.60
CA ILE A 439 -30.40 -17.99 -22.49
C ILE A 439 -31.18 -17.41 -21.32
N ASN A 440 -32.40 -17.90 -21.07
CA ASN A 440 -33.19 -17.50 -19.91
C ASN A 440 -32.54 -17.97 -18.59
N PHE A 441 -31.95 -19.16 -18.56
CA PHE A 441 -31.14 -19.65 -17.45
C PHE A 441 -29.98 -18.69 -17.17
N CYS A 442 -29.15 -18.38 -18.16
CA CYS A 442 -28.06 -17.42 -18.03
C CYS A 442 -28.53 -16.07 -17.49
N SER A 443 -29.67 -15.56 -18.00
CA SER A 443 -30.26 -14.32 -17.51
C SER A 443 -30.68 -14.38 -16.04
N LYS A 444 -31.25 -15.51 -15.59
CA LYS A 444 -31.69 -15.72 -14.19
C LYS A 444 -30.53 -15.92 -13.23
N THR A 445 -29.51 -16.67 -13.65
CA THR A 445 -28.31 -16.94 -12.85
C THR A 445 -27.26 -15.86 -12.96
N LYS A 446 -27.52 -14.80 -13.75
CA LYS A 446 -26.63 -13.65 -13.98
C LYS A 446 -25.31 -14.04 -14.65
N VAL A 447 -25.33 -15.07 -15.50
CA VAL A 447 -24.20 -15.45 -16.35
C VAL A 447 -24.27 -14.67 -17.66
N PRO A 448 -23.23 -13.87 -18.02
CA PRO A 448 -23.19 -13.20 -19.31
C PRO A 448 -23.15 -14.21 -20.46
N VAL A 449 -23.84 -13.94 -21.56
CA VAL A 449 -23.70 -14.74 -22.79
C VAL A 449 -22.68 -14.06 -23.69
N ILE A 450 -21.50 -14.69 -23.87
CA ILE A 450 -20.41 -14.20 -24.72
C ILE A 450 -20.85 -14.21 -26.18
N GLY A 451 -21.54 -15.29 -26.57
CA GLY A 451 -22.15 -15.41 -27.88
C GLY A 451 -22.68 -16.80 -28.16
N VAL A 452 -23.28 -16.94 -29.33
CA VAL A 452 -23.85 -18.20 -29.84
C VAL A 452 -22.98 -18.72 -30.98
N ILE A 453 -22.79 -20.03 -31.03
CA ILE A 453 -22.13 -20.74 -32.12
C ILE A 453 -23.17 -21.66 -32.77
N GLU A 454 -23.39 -21.49 -34.07
CA GLU A 454 -24.21 -22.40 -34.85
C GLU A 454 -23.30 -23.48 -35.43
N ASN A 455 -23.36 -24.68 -34.86
CA ASN A 455 -22.67 -25.85 -35.37
C ASN A 455 -23.53 -26.58 -36.41
N MET A 456 -22.89 -27.39 -37.25
CA MET A 456 -23.55 -28.13 -38.34
C MET A 456 -24.36 -27.22 -39.28
N SER A 457 -23.92 -25.96 -39.47
CA SER A 457 -24.65 -24.96 -40.26
C SER A 457 -24.80 -25.39 -41.72
N TYR A 458 -23.75 -25.98 -42.28
CA TYR A 458 -23.70 -26.47 -43.66
C TYR A 458 -22.68 -27.61 -43.77
N PHE A 459 -22.91 -28.51 -44.71
CA PHE A 459 -21.96 -29.54 -45.09
C PHE A 459 -21.07 -29.04 -46.22
N VAL A 460 -19.76 -29.21 -46.08
CA VAL A 460 -18.79 -28.90 -47.14
C VAL A 460 -18.38 -30.21 -47.80
N CYS A 461 -18.76 -30.38 -49.07
CA CYS A 461 -18.41 -31.60 -49.79
C CYS A 461 -16.87 -31.70 -49.97
N PRO A 462 -16.21 -32.75 -49.46
CA PRO A 462 -14.75 -32.87 -49.54
C PRO A 462 -14.23 -33.08 -50.98
N CYS A 463 -15.11 -33.41 -51.94
CA CYS A 463 -14.73 -33.62 -53.34
C CYS A 463 -14.75 -32.33 -54.18
N CYS A 464 -15.62 -31.36 -53.85
CA CYS A 464 -15.84 -30.17 -54.69
C CYS A 464 -15.98 -28.85 -53.92
N ASN A 465 -15.84 -28.86 -52.59
CA ASN A 465 -16.03 -27.71 -51.69
C ASN A 465 -17.41 -27.03 -51.77
N LYS A 466 -18.41 -27.67 -52.40
CA LYS A 466 -19.78 -27.13 -52.43
C LYS A 466 -20.40 -27.18 -51.02
N GLU A 467 -20.87 -26.04 -50.55
CA GLU A 467 -21.63 -25.91 -49.31
C GLU A 467 -23.10 -26.33 -49.54
N THR A 468 -23.63 -27.16 -48.64
CA THR A 468 -25.03 -27.61 -48.66
C THR A 468 -25.62 -27.51 -47.26
N GLU A 469 -26.71 -26.76 -47.10
CA GLU A 469 -27.43 -26.70 -45.83
C GLU A 469 -28.16 -28.03 -45.59
N LEU A 470 -27.66 -28.85 -44.67
CA LEU A 470 -28.32 -30.09 -44.26
C LEU A 470 -29.60 -29.82 -43.46
N PHE A 471 -29.62 -28.68 -42.75
CA PHE A 471 -30.70 -28.25 -41.90
C PHE A 471 -31.13 -26.83 -42.29
N PRO A 472 -31.95 -26.68 -43.34
CA PRO A 472 -32.36 -25.36 -43.81
C PRO A 472 -33.11 -24.60 -42.71
N SER A 473 -32.70 -23.35 -42.47
CA SER A 473 -33.29 -22.54 -41.41
C SER A 473 -34.60 -21.90 -41.86
N THR A 474 -35.73 -22.41 -41.39
CA THR A 474 -37.06 -21.91 -41.77
C THR A 474 -37.37 -20.51 -41.21
N THR A 475 -36.74 -20.11 -40.10
CA THR A 475 -36.90 -18.77 -39.50
C THR A 475 -35.62 -17.92 -39.48
N GLY A 476 -34.58 -18.32 -40.23
CA GLY A 476 -33.30 -17.60 -40.30
C GLY A 476 -32.23 -18.07 -39.29
N GLY A 477 -32.51 -19.12 -38.52
CA GLY A 477 -31.52 -19.87 -37.75
C GLY A 477 -31.02 -19.14 -36.51
N ALA A 478 -29.84 -19.50 -36.02
CA ALA A 478 -29.25 -18.87 -34.84
C ALA A 478 -29.01 -17.38 -35.04
N LYS A 479 -28.80 -16.93 -36.29
CA LYS A 479 -28.64 -15.50 -36.62
C LYS A 479 -29.90 -14.71 -36.26
N SER A 480 -31.07 -15.15 -36.69
CA SER A 480 -32.33 -14.46 -36.39
C SER A 480 -32.61 -14.41 -34.88
N MET A 481 -32.36 -15.52 -34.16
CA MET A 481 -32.49 -15.56 -32.71
C MET A 481 -31.50 -14.61 -32.01
N CYS A 482 -30.26 -14.53 -32.48
CA CYS A 482 -29.26 -13.61 -31.94
C CYS A 482 -29.68 -12.15 -32.12
N ASP A 483 -30.14 -11.79 -33.33
CA ASP A 483 -30.63 -10.44 -33.62
C ASP A 483 -31.84 -10.07 -32.74
N GLU A 484 -32.77 -11.01 -32.53
CA GLU A 484 -33.95 -10.84 -31.67
C GLU A 484 -33.58 -10.60 -30.20
N LEU A 485 -32.61 -11.35 -29.66
CA LEU A 485 -32.23 -11.31 -28.25
C LEU A 485 -31.08 -10.33 -27.94
N GLY A 486 -30.56 -9.67 -28.97
CA GLY A 486 -29.39 -8.79 -28.89
C GLY A 486 -28.15 -9.55 -28.41
N LEU A 487 -27.92 -10.73 -28.97
CA LEU A 487 -26.74 -11.58 -28.73
C LEU A 487 -25.85 -11.60 -29.98
N LYS A 488 -24.57 -11.93 -29.81
CA LYS A 488 -23.63 -12.05 -30.92
C LYS A 488 -23.56 -13.50 -31.41
N LEU A 489 -23.81 -13.72 -32.70
CA LEU A 489 -23.45 -14.97 -33.37
C LEU A 489 -21.96 -14.92 -33.70
N LEU A 490 -21.15 -15.78 -33.05
CA LEU A 490 -19.68 -15.75 -33.16
C LEU A 490 -19.19 -16.51 -34.39
N ALA A 491 -19.78 -17.67 -34.65
CA ALA A 491 -19.36 -18.55 -35.75
C ALA A 491 -20.51 -19.40 -36.26
N LYS A 492 -20.41 -19.77 -37.55
CA LYS A 492 -21.18 -20.82 -38.21
C LYS A 492 -20.21 -21.91 -38.65
N LEU A 493 -20.21 -23.04 -37.95
CA LEU A 493 -19.24 -24.11 -38.17
C LEU A 493 -19.80 -25.14 -39.17
N PRO A 494 -19.00 -25.55 -40.17
CA PRO A 494 -19.40 -26.60 -41.11
C PRO A 494 -19.42 -27.98 -40.44
N GLN A 495 -20.27 -28.87 -40.94
CA GLN A 495 -20.19 -30.29 -40.66
C GLN A 495 -19.10 -30.92 -41.53
N ASP A 496 -18.06 -31.48 -40.91
CA ASP A 496 -17.03 -32.26 -41.57
C ASP A 496 -17.08 -33.72 -41.04
N PRO A 497 -17.43 -34.72 -41.87
CA PRO A 497 -17.48 -36.11 -41.43
C PRO A 497 -16.16 -36.65 -40.88
N ARG A 498 -15.02 -36.07 -41.30
CA ARG A 498 -13.71 -36.47 -40.79
C ARG A 498 -13.54 -36.13 -39.31
N MET A 499 -14.15 -35.02 -38.85
CA MET A 499 -14.10 -34.61 -37.44
C MET A 499 -14.65 -35.70 -36.51
N ALA A 500 -15.78 -36.33 -36.87
CA ALA A 500 -16.35 -37.40 -36.07
C ALA A 500 -15.38 -38.59 -35.97
N ALA A 501 -14.79 -39.02 -37.10
CA ALA A 501 -13.84 -40.13 -37.12
C ALA A 501 -12.55 -39.85 -36.33
N THR A 502 -12.04 -38.62 -36.39
CA THR A 502 -10.84 -38.18 -35.64
C THR A 502 -11.12 -38.17 -34.13
N VAL A 503 -12.23 -37.56 -33.72
CA VAL A 503 -12.62 -37.44 -32.31
C VAL A 503 -12.99 -38.79 -31.70
N ASP A 504 -13.61 -39.70 -32.46
CA ASP A 504 -13.93 -41.05 -32.00
C ASP A 504 -12.67 -41.89 -31.68
N LYS A 505 -11.56 -41.57 -32.34
CA LYS A 505 -10.22 -42.16 -32.10
C LYS A 505 -9.40 -41.38 -31.07
N GLY A 506 -9.85 -40.19 -30.65
CA GLY A 506 -9.10 -39.30 -29.77
C GLY A 506 -7.85 -38.69 -30.41
N GLU A 507 -7.87 -38.49 -31.73
CA GLU A 507 -6.76 -37.87 -32.49
C GLU A 507 -6.94 -36.33 -32.54
N ASP A 508 -5.86 -35.57 -32.77
CA ASP A 508 -5.94 -34.13 -32.98
C ASP A 508 -6.38 -33.80 -34.42
N PHE A 509 -7.51 -33.09 -34.56
CA PHE A 509 -8.04 -32.68 -35.87
C PHE A 509 -7.19 -31.61 -36.56
N PHE A 510 -6.50 -30.75 -35.81
CA PHE A 510 -5.58 -29.76 -36.36
C PHE A 510 -4.30 -30.41 -36.90
N GLU A 511 -3.92 -31.58 -36.40
CA GLU A 511 -2.78 -32.34 -36.90
C GLU A 511 -3.17 -33.26 -38.07
N THR A 512 -4.30 -33.95 -37.97
CA THR A 512 -4.77 -34.88 -39.01
C THR A 512 -5.34 -34.17 -40.24
N HIS A 513 -6.00 -33.02 -40.06
CA HIS A 513 -6.72 -32.29 -41.11
C HIS A 513 -6.57 -30.74 -41.01
N PRO A 514 -5.33 -30.19 -40.98
CA PRO A 514 -5.07 -28.76 -40.74
C PRO A 514 -5.71 -27.80 -41.76
N ASP A 515 -5.78 -28.21 -43.04
CA ASP A 515 -6.17 -27.32 -44.14
C ASP A 515 -7.70 -27.14 -44.30
N THR A 516 -8.49 -27.80 -43.45
CA THR A 516 -9.95 -27.81 -43.56
C THR A 516 -10.56 -26.45 -43.20
N GLN A 517 -11.72 -26.16 -43.80
CA GLN A 517 -12.52 -24.98 -43.46
C GLN A 517 -12.95 -24.99 -41.98
N LEU A 518 -13.16 -26.18 -41.42
CA LEU A 518 -13.50 -26.36 -40.02
C LEU A 518 -12.35 -25.94 -39.08
N CYS A 519 -11.11 -26.37 -39.33
CA CYS A 519 -9.95 -25.91 -38.58
C CYS A 519 -9.82 -24.39 -38.63
N LYS A 520 -9.92 -23.79 -39.83
CA LYS A 520 -9.86 -22.33 -40.00
C LYS A 520 -10.95 -21.60 -39.20
N ALA A 521 -12.18 -22.13 -39.20
CA ALA A 521 -13.29 -21.55 -38.45
C ALA A 521 -13.06 -21.62 -36.93
N PHE A 522 -12.47 -22.72 -36.42
CA PHE A 522 -12.09 -22.82 -35.01
C PHE A 522 -10.93 -21.88 -34.64
N LEU A 523 -9.91 -21.73 -35.49
CA LEU A 523 -8.81 -20.77 -35.27
C LEU A 523 -9.34 -19.34 -35.23
N GLU A 524 -10.24 -18.98 -36.13
CA GLU A 524 -10.90 -17.68 -36.15
C GLU A 524 -11.74 -17.46 -34.88
N LEU A 525 -12.49 -18.46 -34.45
CA LEU A 525 -13.25 -18.40 -33.20
C LEU A 525 -12.34 -18.22 -31.97
N GLY A 526 -11.21 -18.93 -31.91
CA GLY A 526 -10.20 -18.74 -30.87
C GLY A 526 -9.60 -17.33 -30.88
N ASN A 527 -9.33 -16.77 -32.05
CA ASN A 527 -8.87 -15.38 -32.19
C ASN A 527 -9.94 -14.36 -31.73
N GLN A 528 -11.22 -14.57 -32.06
CA GLN A 528 -12.31 -13.72 -31.59
C GLN A 528 -12.41 -13.71 -30.06
N LEU A 529 -12.24 -14.86 -29.40
CA LEU A 529 -12.21 -14.91 -27.93
C LEU A 529 -11.02 -14.13 -27.38
N LYS A 530 -9.82 -14.30 -27.93
CA LYS A 530 -8.63 -13.53 -27.53
C LYS A 530 -8.85 -12.02 -27.67
N GLU A 531 -9.45 -11.57 -28.77
CA GLU A 531 -9.76 -10.16 -29.01
C GLU A 531 -10.79 -9.59 -28.03
N ILE A 532 -11.85 -10.34 -27.71
CA ILE A 532 -12.87 -9.91 -26.75
C ILE A 532 -12.21 -9.56 -25.40
N TYR A 533 -11.23 -10.34 -24.96
CA TYR A 533 -10.53 -10.07 -23.69
C TYR A 533 -9.38 -9.07 -23.82
N TYR A 534 -8.67 -9.00 -24.96
CA TYR A 534 -7.69 -7.94 -25.20
C TYR A 534 -8.35 -6.56 -25.24
N TYR A 535 -9.60 -6.48 -25.72
CA TYR A 535 -10.44 -5.28 -25.67
C TYR A 535 -10.75 -4.88 -24.22
N VAL A 536 -11.17 -5.82 -23.37
CA VAL A 536 -11.40 -5.57 -21.93
C VAL A 536 -10.12 -5.15 -21.22
N ILE A 537 -8.98 -5.77 -21.53
CA ILE A 537 -7.66 -5.40 -20.98
C ILE A 537 -7.24 -4.02 -21.48
N SER A 538 -7.49 -3.65 -22.73
CA SER A 538 -7.13 -2.32 -23.25
C SER A 538 -7.99 -1.21 -22.67
N VAL A 539 -9.30 -1.45 -22.47
CA VAL A 539 -10.18 -0.56 -21.73
C VAL A 539 -9.79 -0.52 -20.26
N LYS A 540 -9.37 -1.64 -19.64
CA LYS A 540 -8.80 -1.67 -18.28
C LYS A 540 -7.50 -0.90 -18.19
N TYR A 541 -6.56 -1.08 -19.11
CA TYR A 541 -5.28 -0.36 -19.11
C TYR A 541 -5.51 1.11 -19.39
N PHE A 542 -6.46 1.47 -20.26
CA PHE A 542 -6.83 2.85 -20.49
C PHE A 542 -7.56 3.44 -19.29
N LEU A 543 -8.51 2.74 -18.66
CA LEU A 543 -9.22 3.18 -17.47
C LEU A 543 -8.32 3.17 -16.23
N LYS A 544 -7.31 2.30 -16.14
CA LYS A 544 -6.33 2.22 -15.05
C LYS A 544 -5.19 3.22 -15.24
N ASN A 545 -4.78 3.50 -16.48
CA ASN A 545 -3.89 4.63 -16.80
C ASN A 545 -4.63 5.97 -16.73
N LEU A 546 -5.92 6.01 -17.06
CA LEU A 546 -6.79 7.14 -16.80
C LEU A 546 -7.13 7.19 -15.30
N PHE A 547 -7.11 6.08 -14.56
CA PHE A 547 -7.14 6.09 -13.11
C PHE A 547 -5.84 6.66 -12.59
N ASN A 548 -4.68 6.37 -13.19
CA ASN A 548 -3.45 7.07 -12.84
C ASN A 548 -3.54 8.55 -13.25
N PHE A 549 -4.12 8.91 -14.39
CA PHE A 549 -4.15 10.29 -14.88
C PHE A 549 -5.22 11.15 -14.19
N ILE A 550 -6.41 10.62 -13.99
CA ILE A 550 -7.50 11.20 -13.19
C ILE A 550 -7.18 11.04 -11.71
N SER A 551 -6.53 9.98 -11.23
CA SER A 551 -5.98 10.00 -9.87
C SER A 551 -4.79 10.92 -9.77
N ILE A 552 -4.15 11.37 -10.85
CA ILE A 552 -3.17 12.48 -10.85
C ILE A 552 -3.89 13.84 -10.82
N ILE A 553 -4.99 14.02 -11.57
CA ILE A 553 -5.76 15.27 -11.62
C ILE A 553 -6.67 15.43 -10.39
N LEU A 554 -7.28 14.34 -9.92
CA LEU A 554 -7.93 14.20 -8.62
C LEU A 554 -6.89 13.99 -7.52
N PHE A 555 -5.65 13.53 -7.75
CA PHE A 555 -4.59 13.81 -6.76
C PHE A 555 -4.43 15.32 -6.67
N TYR A 556 -4.37 16.02 -7.80
CA TYR A 556 -4.15 17.45 -7.80
C TYR A 556 -5.29 18.22 -7.14
N ASN A 557 -6.54 17.82 -7.35
CA ASN A 557 -7.70 18.50 -6.75
C ASN A 557 -8.15 17.91 -5.41
N LYS A 558 -8.03 16.60 -5.21
CA LYS A 558 -8.40 15.94 -3.97
C LYS A 558 -7.26 15.91 -2.96
N HIS A 559 -5.97 16.10 -3.27
CA HIS A 559 -4.99 16.37 -2.19
C HIS A 559 -5.08 17.78 -1.59
N ASN A 560 -5.98 18.63 -2.08
CA ASN A 560 -6.48 19.72 -1.25
C ASN A 560 -7.64 19.32 -0.31
N GLN A 561 -8.16 18.07 -0.32
CA GLN A 561 -9.23 17.65 0.60
C GLN A 561 -9.20 16.22 1.19
N SER A 562 -8.68 15.18 0.54
CA SER A 562 -8.29 13.90 1.17
C SER A 562 -6.82 13.97 1.60
N VAL A 563 -6.52 14.93 2.45
CA VAL A 563 -5.37 14.84 3.35
C VAL A 563 -5.53 13.47 4.02
N VAL A 564 -4.55 12.55 3.91
CA VAL A 564 -4.43 11.48 4.92
C VAL A 564 -4.46 12.25 6.22
N MET A 565 -5.57 12.21 6.97
CA MET A 565 -5.75 13.15 8.08
C MET A 565 -4.58 12.97 9.03
N THR A 566 -3.64 13.91 8.95
CA THR A 566 -2.48 13.90 9.83
C THR A 566 -2.86 14.72 11.03
N HIS A 567 -2.77 14.11 12.19
CA HIS A 567 -3.03 14.78 13.45
C HIS A 567 -1.77 15.54 13.89
N ARG A 568 -1.95 16.77 14.39
CA ARG A 568 -0.91 17.44 15.15
C ARG A 568 -0.82 16.75 16.50
N VAL A 569 0.38 16.55 17.02
CA VAL A 569 0.60 15.74 18.23
C VAL A 569 1.26 16.60 19.30
N VAL A 570 0.65 16.64 20.47
CA VAL A 570 1.08 17.47 21.60
C VAL A 570 1.41 16.63 22.82
N ILE A 571 2.32 17.16 23.64
CA ILE A 571 2.65 16.60 24.94
C ILE A 571 1.75 17.25 26.00
N THR A 572 0.92 16.45 26.66
CA THR A 572 -0.06 16.94 27.65
C THR A 572 0.25 16.55 29.09
N GLY A 573 1.02 15.47 29.29
CA GLY A 573 1.43 14.99 30.60
C GLY A 573 2.89 14.60 30.62
N LEU A 574 3.55 14.83 31.75
CA LEU A 574 4.94 14.50 31.99
C LEU A 574 5.06 13.68 33.29
N GLY A 575 5.94 12.68 33.28
CA GLY A 575 6.27 11.91 34.48
C GLY A 575 7.75 11.53 34.49
N ALA A 576 8.42 11.69 35.62
CA ALA A 576 9.87 11.58 35.68
C ALA A 576 10.40 10.89 36.93
N ILE A 577 11.40 10.04 36.72
CA ILE A 577 12.28 9.54 37.78
C ILE A 577 13.71 9.84 37.34
N SER A 578 14.44 10.57 38.17
CA SER A 578 15.80 11.01 37.86
C SER A 578 16.69 10.85 39.09
N PRO A 579 18.02 11.00 38.95
CA PRO A 579 18.92 11.02 40.09
C PRO A 579 18.58 12.09 41.14
N TYR A 580 17.91 13.20 40.76
CA TYR A 580 17.41 14.20 41.72
C TYR A 580 16.25 13.67 42.58
N GLY A 581 15.46 12.72 42.07
CA GLY A 581 14.31 12.14 42.75
C GLY A 581 13.15 11.74 41.84
N ILE A 582 12.02 11.45 42.48
CA ILE A 582 10.75 11.09 41.83
C ILE A 582 9.89 12.35 41.66
N GLY A 583 9.57 12.70 40.42
CA GLY A 583 8.69 13.81 40.08
C GLY A 583 9.28 14.80 39.09
N VAL A 584 8.46 15.30 38.17
CA VAL A 584 8.80 16.34 37.17
C VAL A 584 9.21 17.64 37.83
N GLU A 585 8.55 18.04 38.94
CA GLU A 585 8.93 19.24 39.68
C GLU A 585 10.33 19.12 40.30
N ILE A 586 10.67 17.92 40.82
CA ILE A 586 11.99 17.65 41.39
C ILE A 586 13.05 17.65 40.29
N LEU A 587 12.78 17.02 39.14
CA LEU A 587 13.65 17.08 37.96
C LEU A 587 13.92 18.53 37.55
N TRP A 588 12.87 19.35 37.41
CA TRP A 588 12.99 20.73 36.96
C TRP A 588 13.81 21.59 37.92
N LYS A 589 13.52 21.52 39.22
CA LYS A 589 14.30 22.23 40.25
C LYS A 589 15.75 21.75 40.27
N GLY A 590 15.99 20.46 40.08
CA GLY A 590 17.31 19.86 39.96
C GLY A 590 18.11 20.45 38.81
N LEU A 591 17.54 20.44 37.60
CA LEU A 591 18.15 21.04 36.41
C LEU A 591 18.46 22.54 36.62
N GLN A 592 17.52 23.31 37.17
CA GLN A 592 17.72 24.75 37.44
C GLN A 592 18.79 25.04 38.49
N SER A 593 19.07 24.10 39.39
CA SER A 593 20.03 24.30 40.47
C SER A 593 21.49 24.39 39.98
N MET A 594 21.77 23.90 38.77
CA MET A 594 23.13 23.75 38.23
C MET A 594 24.07 23.02 39.21
N LYS A 595 23.55 21.96 39.87
CA LYS A 595 24.31 21.10 40.80
C LYS A 595 24.19 19.65 40.40
N SER A 596 25.23 18.88 40.67
CA SER A 596 25.23 17.44 40.42
C SER A 596 24.38 16.69 41.46
N PRO A 597 23.56 15.71 41.06
CA PRO A 597 22.89 14.78 41.98
C PRO A 597 23.71 13.49 42.23
N PHE A 598 24.91 13.36 41.66
CA PHE A 598 25.64 12.10 41.69
C PHE A 598 26.26 11.85 43.05
N ILE A 599 26.50 10.57 43.33
CA ILE A 599 27.21 10.12 44.52
C ILE A 599 28.39 9.23 44.10
N PHE A 600 29.40 9.14 44.97
CA PHE A 600 30.39 8.09 44.86
C PHE A 600 29.85 6.84 45.58
N ASP A 601 29.48 5.81 44.81
CA ASP A 601 29.02 4.54 45.38
C ASP A 601 30.24 3.72 45.81
N ASN A 602 30.47 3.59 47.12
CA ASN A 602 31.62 2.86 47.66
C ASN A 602 31.63 1.37 47.29
N LYS A 603 30.46 0.75 47.10
CA LYS A 603 30.34 -0.67 46.77
C LYS A 603 30.71 -0.92 45.31
N LEU A 604 30.29 -0.03 44.42
CA LEU A 604 30.64 -0.07 43.00
C LEU A 604 32.00 0.59 42.72
N GLY A 605 32.50 1.47 43.58
CA GLY A 605 33.75 2.20 43.40
C GLY A 605 33.73 3.18 42.23
N ILE A 606 32.56 3.72 41.87
CA ILE A 606 32.36 4.68 40.78
C ILE A 606 31.43 5.82 41.22
N VAL A 607 31.48 6.93 40.50
CA VAL A 607 30.42 7.95 40.56
C VAL A 607 29.22 7.46 39.76
N CYS A 608 28.01 7.59 40.31
CA CYS A 608 26.78 7.21 39.64
C CYS A 608 25.58 8.10 40.04
N GLY A 609 24.61 8.25 39.14
CA GLY A 609 23.33 8.91 39.39
C GLY A 609 22.27 7.92 39.84
N LYS A 610 22.23 7.62 41.14
CA LYS A 610 21.30 6.65 41.74
C LYS A 610 20.13 7.35 42.41
N LEU A 611 18.93 6.77 42.33
CA LEU A 611 17.79 7.25 43.09
C LEU A 611 18.03 7.01 44.58
N SER A 612 17.92 8.08 45.39
CA SER A 612 18.14 8.04 46.83
C SER A 612 17.22 7.03 47.55
N GLU A 613 17.77 6.35 48.56
CA GLU A 613 17.04 5.37 49.37
C GLU A 613 15.82 5.95 50.11
N LYS A 614 15.75 7.28 50.27
CA LYS A 614 14.58 7.96 50.84
C LYS A 614 13.28 7.70 50.06
N TYR A 615 13.36 7.28 48.80
CA TYR A 615 12.21 6.93 47.96
C TYR A 615 11.83 5.45 48.02
N ASN A 616 12.56 4.62 48.78
CA ASN A 616 12.33 3.16 48.81
C ASN A 616 10.93 2.79 49.26
N ASP A 617 10.34 3.52 50.20
CA ASP A 617 8.98 3.23 50.68
C ASP A 617 7.92 3.56 49.62
N GLN A 618 8.12 4.65 48.85
CA GLN A 618 7.27 4.99 47.72
C GLN A 618 7.33 3.93 46.61
N LEU A 619 8.52 3.38 46.34
CA LEU A 619 8.72 2.29 45.39
C LEU A 619 8.07 0.97 45.85
N LYS A 620 8.08 0.68 47.15
CA LYS A 620 7.39 -0.50 47.70
C LYS A 620 5.87 -0.34 47.62
N GLU A 621 5.38 0.85 47.95
CA GLU A 621 3.95 1.14 47.99
C GLU A 621 3.31 1.04 46.60
N VAL A 622 3.93 1.60 45.56
CA VAL A 622 3.41 1.46 44.18
C VAL A 622 3.45 0.02 43.68
N GLY A 623 4.42 -0.77 44.16
CA GLY A 623 4.60 -2.15 43.76
C GLY A 623 3.70 -3.15 44.48
N LYS A 624 2.94 -2.75 45.51
CA LYS A 624 2.22 -3.66 46.40
C LYS A 624 1.20 -4.56 45.70
N ASN A 625 0.61 -4.07 44.60
CA ASN A 625 -0.36 -4.82 43.79
C ASN A 625 0.30 -5.93 42.96
N TYR A 626 1.62 -5.89 42.80
CA TYR A 626 2.39 -6.81 41.96
C TYR A 626 3.47 -7.50 42.79
N ARG A 627 3.14 -8.67 43.35
CA ARG A 627 3.96 -9.46 44.30
C ARG A 627 5.44 -9.65 43.90
N HIS A 628 5.76 -9.60 42.60
CA HIS A 628 7.10 -9.85 42.08
C HIS A 628 7.60 -8.74 41.13
N ILE A 629 7.07 -7.52 41.22
CA ILE A 629 7.50 -6.42 40.35
C ILE A 629 9.00 -6.11 40.48
N ASN A 630 9.64 -5.87 39.35
CA ASN A 630 11.04 -5.45 39.30
C ASN A 630 11.17 -3.91 39.44
N ARG A 631 12.40 -3.42 39.61
CA ARG A 631 12.67 -1.98 39.85
C ARG A 631 12.26 -1.08 38.67
N ILE A 632 12.45 -1.54 37.44
CA ILE A 632 11.99 -0.81 36.24
C ILE A 632 10.46 -0.73 36.18
N GLY A 633 9.75 -1.77 36.65
CA GLY A 633 8.30 -1.80 36.77
C GLY A 633 7.78 -0.75 37.75
N THR A 634 8.35 -0.67 38.95
CA THR A 634 7.95 0.36 39.94
C THR A 634 8.27 1.77 39.45
N PHE A 635 9.40 1.94 38.74
CA PHE A 635 9.71 3.20 38.09
C PHE A 635 8.67 3.59 37.04
N SER A 636 8.25 2.65 36.19
CA SER A 636 7.23 2.90 35.17
C SER A 636 5.88 3.25 35.74
N LEU A 637 5.43 2.58 36.80
CA LEU A 637 4.14 2.87 37.42
C LEU A 637 4.11 4.29 38.03
N LEU A 638 5.19 4.70 38.71
CA LEU A 638 5.26 6.05 39.28
C LEU A 638 5.33 7.13 38.21
N ALA A 639 6.18 6.96 37.20
CA ALA A 639 6.27 7.92 36.09
C ALA A 639 4.96 7.97 35.28
N ALA A 640 4.33 6.83 35.01
CA ALA A 640 3.08 6.80 34.25
C ALA A 640 1.93 7.41 35.03
N GLY A 641 1.84 7.13 36.33
CA GLY A 641 0.84 7.75 37.19
C GLY A 641 1.01 9.27 37.28
N GLU A 642 2.24 9.77 37.37
CA GLU A 642 2.50 11.21 37.30
C GLU A 642 2.09 11.80 35.95
N ALA A 643 2.47 11.16 34.84
CA ALA A 643 2.17 11.63 33.49
C ALA A 643 0.66 11.64 33.19
N LEU A 644 -0.06 10.59 33.57
CA LEU A 644 -1.51 10.48 33.38
C LEU A 644 -2.28 11.47 34.27
N ARG A 645 -1.84 11.69 35.52
CA ARG A 645 -2.43 12.72 36.39
C ARG A 645 -2.19 14.13 35.86
N ASP A 646 -0.97 14.46 35.44
CA ASP A 646 -0.65 15.78 34.89
C ASP A 646 -1.40 16.04 33.57
N ALA A 647 -1.62 15.00 32.76
CA ALA A 647 -2.49 15.08 31.60
C ALA A 647 -3.99 15.21 31.98
N GLY A 648 -4.41 14.86 33.19
CA GLY A 648 -5.83 14.78 33.56
C GLY A 648 -6.55 13.59 32.92
N LEU A 649 -5.86 12.44 32.84
CA LEU A 649 -6.33 11.22 32.19
C LEU A 649 -6.30 10.00 33.11
N GLU A 650 -6.09 10.15 34.43
CA GLU A 650 -5.93 9.00 35.35
C GLU A 650 -7.19 8.11 35.46
N ASN A 651 -8.39 8.66 35.27
CA ASN A 651 -9.68 7.97 35.44
C ASN A 651 -10.53 7.97 34.17
N GLU A 652 -9.90 8.07 33.00
CA GLU A 652 -10.58 8.14 31.71
C GLU A 652 -10.76 6.77 31.06
N ASN A 653 -11.62 6.69 30.03
CA ASN A 653 -11.72 5.48 29.22
C ASN A 653 -10.51 5.40 28.27
N HIS A 654 -9.75 4.32 28.39
CA HIS A 654 -8.49 4.12 27.70
C HIS A 654 -8.54 3.11 26.54
N LEU A 655 -9.73 2.94 25.93
CA LEU A 655 -9.90 2.11 24.73
C LEU A 655 -8.94 2.50 23.58
N GLU A 656 -8.64 3.81 23.48
CA GLU A 656 -7.81 4.42 22.42
C GLU A 656 -6.50 5.01 22.99
N THR A 657 -6.06 4.54 24.16
CA THR A 657 -4.77 4.92 24.77
C THR A 657 -3.80 3.75 24.70
N GLY A 658 -2.71 3.92 23.96
CA GLY A 658 -1.62 2.93 23.89
C GLY A 658 -0.48 3.22 24.87
N VAL A 659 0.49 2.31 24.90
CA VAL A 659 1.72 2.41 25.70
C VAL A 659 2.91 2.02 24.86
N ASN A 660 3.98 2.83 24.89
CA ASN A 660 5.29 2.48 24.34
C ASN A 660 6.41 2.85 25.32
N ILE A 661 6.88 1.89 26.11
CA ILE A 661 7.94 2.12 27.12
C ILE A 661 9.12 1.22 26.82
N GLY A 662 10.23 1.81 26.40
CA GLY A 662 11.46 1.09 26.16
C GLY A 662 12.36 0.98 27.39
N VAL A 663 13.29 0.03 27.33
CA VAL A 663 14.34 -0.23 28.33
C VAL A 663 15.62 -0.64 27.60
N GLY A 664 16.78 -0.25 28.14
CA GLY A 664 18.07 -0.58 27.55
C GLY A 664 18.57 -1.94 28.00
N PHE A 665 18.36 -2.26 29.27
CA PHE A 665 18.82 -3.50 29.89
C PHE A 665 17.66 -4.24 30.56
N THR A 666 17.76 -5.57 30.52
CA THR A 666 17.00 -6.43 31.42
C THR A 666 17.60 -6.41 32.83
N ASP A 667 16.91 -7.00 33.81
CA ASP A 667 17.40 -7.16 35.18
C ASP A 667 18.56 -8.19 35.23
N LEU A 668 19.77 -7.71 34.95
CA LEU A 668 20.98 -8.53 34.90
C LEU A 668 21.30 -9.21 36.24
N GLU A 669 20.98 -8.56 37.38
CA GLU A 669 21.21 -9.17 38.69
C GLU A 669 20.30 -10.38 38.90
N LYS A 670 19.04 -10.29 38.47
CA LYS A 670 18.10 -11.42 38.51
C LYS A 670 18.54 -12.58 37.61
N VAL A 671 19.07 -12.28 36.42
CA VAL A 671 19.62 -13.32 35.50
C VAL A 671 20.79 -14.06 36.17
N VAL A 672 21.71 -13.33 36.80
CA VAL A 672 22.85 -13.93 37.51
C VAL A 672 22.41 -14.74 38.72
N GLU A 673 21.45 -14.22 39.49
CA GLU A 673 20.90 -14.92 40.66
C GLU A 673 20.34 -16.29 40.27
N VAL A 674 19.55 -16.35 39.20
CA VAL A 674 19.00 -17.61 38.68
C VAL A 674 20.09 -18.52 38.11
N GLY A 675 21.09 -17.97 37.41
CA GLY A 675 22.25 -18.73 36.95
C GLY A 675 22.97 -19.44 38.10
N LYS A 676 23.24 -18.74 39.20
CA LYS A 676 23.84 -19.33 40.41
C LYS A 676 22.96 -20.39 41.04
N MET A 677 21.64 -20.18 41.08
CA MET A 677 20.73 -21.22 41.58
C MET A 677 20.81 -22.51 40.74
N ILE A 678 20.94 -22.40 39.42
CA ILE A 678 21.08 -23.57 38.54
C ILE A 678 22.41 -24.29 38.80
N GLU A 679 23.52 -23.56 38.90
CA GLU A 679 24.83 -24.13 39.26
C GLU A 679 24.80 -24.86 40.60
N GLU A 680 24.07 -24.32 41.57
CA GLU A 680 23.87 -24.91 42.90
C GLU A 680 22.78 -26.00 42.94
N LYS A 681 22.21 -26.41 41.80
CA LYS A 681 21.12 -27.41 41.66
C LYS A 681 19.85 -27.04 42.44
N LYS A 682 19.52 -25.75 42.44
CA LYS A 682 18.37 -25.13 43.13
C LYS A 682 17.31 -24.63 42.14
N GLU A 683 17.26 -25.13 40.90
CA GLU A 683 16.34 -24.62 39.87
C GLU A 683 14.85 -24.70 40.28
N ARG A 684 14.48 -25.66 41.13
CA ARG A 684 13.12 -25.78 41.70
C ARG A 684 12.71 -24.59 42.59
N ARG A 685 13.65 -23.73 42.99
CA ARG A 685 13.41 -22.52 43.77
C ARG A 685 13.26 -21.26 42.91
N VAL A 686 13.48 -21.35 41.60
CA VAL A 686 13.33 -20.21 40.69
C VAL A 686 11.87 -19.79 40.66
N SER A 687 11.63 -18.49 40.81
CA SER A 687 10.27 -17.93 40.80
C SER A 687 9.59 -18.15 39.43
N PRO A 688 8.29 -18.47 39.39
CA PRO A 688 7.56 -18.54 38.11
C PRO A 688 7.48 -17.17 37.41
N TYR A 689 7.74 -16.07 38.11
CA TYR A 689 7.79 -14.71 37.56
C TYR A 689 9.17 -14.33 37.01
N PHE A 690 10.15 -15.24 37.00
CA PHE A 690 11.49 -14.95 36.49
C PHE A 690 11.46 -14.48 35.04
N ILE A 691 10.86 -15.26 34.14
CA ILE A 691 10.79 -14.91 32.71
C ILE A 691 10.05 -13.59 32.49
N PRO A 692 8.83 -13.39 33.04
CA PRO A 692 8.19 -12.08 33.01
C PRO A 692 9.14 -10.98 33.47
N ASN A 693 9.81 -11.09 34.61
CA ASN A 693 10.63 -10.00 35.14
C ASN A 693 11.88 -9.63 34.32
N ILE A 694 12.28 -10.45 33.36
CA ILE A 694 13.43 -10.17 32.48
C ILE A 694 13.02 -9.74 31.07
N LEU A 695 11.73 -9.73 30.74
CA LEU A 695 11.25 -9.23 29.45
C LEU A 695 11.33 -7.69 29.40
N THR A 696 11.74 -7.15 28.26
CA THR A 696 11.93 -5.70 28.09
C THR A 696 10.60 -4.93 27.99
N ASN A 697 9.53 -5.56 27.52
CA ASN A 697 8.20 -4.92 27.37
C ASN A 697 7.39 -4.82 28.68
N ILE A 698 7.96 -5.23 29.80
CA ILE A 698 7.26 -5.36 31.08
C ILE A 698 6.87 -4.02 31.70
N PRO A 699 7.71 -2.96 31.64
CA PRO A 699 7.28 -1.63 32.04
C PRO A 699 6.00 -1.19 31.31
N SER A 700 5.92 -1.41 29.99
CA SER A 700 4.74 -1.11 29.20
C SER A 700 3.53 -1.94 29.64
N SER A 701 3.76 -3.22 29.93
CA SER A 701 2.71 -4.15 30.33
C SER A 701 2.13 -3.78 31.70
N TYR A 702 2.96 -3.47 32.70
CA TYR A 702 2.49 -3.03 34.01
C TYR A 702 1.68 -1.74 33.94
N VAL A 703 2.14 -0.76 33.17
CA VAL A 703 1.40 0.50 32.99
C VAL A 703 0.07 0.27 32.26
N ALA A 704 0.06 -0.58 31.22
CA ALA A 704 -1.18 -0.91 30.53
C ALA A 704 -2.17 -1.66 31.44
N MET A 705 -1.69 -2.57 32.29
CA MET A 705 -2.52 -3.31 33.24
C MET A 705 -3.05 -2.43 34.37
N GLU A 706 -2.23 -1.54 34.93
CA GLU A 706 -2.61 -0.68 36.05
C GLU A 706 -3.70 0.32 35.65
N TYR A 707 -3.64 0.84 34.42
CA TYR A 707 -4.52 1.91 33.94
C TYR A 707 -5.52 1.46 32.86
N ASP A 708 -5.64 0.15 32.60
CA ASP A 708 -6.53 -0.42 31.57
C ASP A 708 -6.33 0.21 30.17
N LEU A 709 -5.07 0.34 29.74
CA LEU A 709 -4.70 0.99 28.47
C LEU A 709 -4.81 -0.01 27.31
N LEU A 710 -5.87 0.09 26.50
CA LEU A 710 -6.25 -0.91 25.50
C LEU A 710 -5.85 -0.55 24.06
N GLY A 711 -5.27 0.63 23.84
CA GLY A 711 -4.87 1.13 22.51
C GLY A 711 -3.61 0.51 21.92
N GLY A 712 -3.08 -0.56 22.53
CA GLY A 712 -1.86 -1.26 22.13
C GLY A 712 -0.70 -1.10 23.13
N CYS A 713 0.12 -2.14 23.27
CA CYS A 713 1.24 -2.19 24.21
C CYS A 713 2.53 -2.58 23.47
N LEU A 714 3.48 -1.64 23.37
CA LEU A 714 4.73 -1.75 22.62
C LEU A 714 5.92 -1.45 23.53
N SER A 715 7.11 -1.89 23.12
CA SER A 715 8.38 -1.54 23.76
C SER A 715 9.48 -1.45 22.72
N SER A 716 9.87 -0.22 22.35
CA SER A 716 10.98 0.00 21.43
C SER A 716 12.32 -0.35 22.09
N SER A 717 13.29 -0.80 21.29
CA SER A 717 14.68 -1.00 21.72
C SER A 717 15.63 -0.45 20.67
N ALA A 718 16.34 0.62 21.02
CA ALA A 718 17.26 1.35 20.17
C ALA A 718 18.50 1.80 20.97
N ALA A 719 18.99 0.94 21.86
CA ALA A 719 20.06 1.22 22.81
C ALA A 719 19.79 2.53 23.59
N CYS A 720 20.75 3.46 23.64
CA CYS A 720 20.57 4.74 24.33
C CYS A 720 19.59 5.71 23.62
N ALA A 721 19.28 5.47 22.35
CA ALA A 721 18.27 6.24 21.60
C ALA A 721 16.82 5.85 21.95
N THR A 722 16.62 4.77 22.71
CA THR A 722 15.31 4.16 23.01
C THR A 722 14.25 5.16 23.46
N GLY A 723 14.53 6.05 24.42
CA GLY A 723 13.54 7.02 24.89
C GLY A 723 13.04 7.97 23.81
N VAL A 724 13.95 8.46 22.95
CA VAL A 724 13.59 9.30 21.79
C VAL A 724 12.82 8.49 20.75
N THR A 725 13.22 7.26 20.48
CA THR A 725 12.53 6.43 19.49
C THR A 725 11.15 5.99 19.96
N SER A 726 10.96 5.62 21.23
CA SER A 726 9.63 5.30 21.76
C SER A 726 8.66 6.47 21.67
N ILE A 727 9.13 7.69 21.94
CA ILE A 727 8.34 8.92 21.78
C ILE A 727 8.09 9.21 20.29
N GLY A 728 9.09 9.02 19.43
CA GLY A 728 8.98 9.20 17.98
C GLY A 728 8.00 8.22 17.32
N ASP A 729 8.06 6.94 17.68
CA ASP A 729 7.13 5.90 17.22
C ASP A 729 5.69 6.23 17.67
N ALA A 730 5.53 6.64 18.93
CA ALA A 730 4.23 7.05 19.47
C ALA A 730 3.68 8.29 18.74
N PHE A 731 4.54 9.26 18.45
CA PHE A 731 4.22 10.42 17.62
C PHE A 731 3.69 10.00 16.25
N LEU A 732 4.36 9.07 15.55
CA LEU A 732 3.92 8.61 14.24
C LEU A 732 2.59 7.84 14.30
N ASN A 733 2.41 6.98 15.31
CA ASN A 733 1.15 6.23 15.51
C ASN A 733 -0.04 7.18 15.68
N ILE A 734 0.10 8.23 16.49
CA ILE A 734 -0.95 9.23 16.70
C ILE A 734 -1.14 10.10 15.46
N LYS A 735 -0.04 10.59 14.87
CA LYS A 735 -0.05 11.46 13.69
C LYS A 735 -0.78 10.81 12.52
N PHE A 736 -0.60 9.51 12.30
CA PHE A 736 -1.25 8.77 11.22
C PHE A 736 -2.55 8.06 11.63
N GLY A 737 -3.04 8.33 12.84
CA GLY A 737 -4.40 7.98 13.24
C GLY A 737 -4.59 6.55 13.76
N GLN A 738 -3.52 5.79 14.02
CA GLN A 738 -3.59 4.41 14.52
C GLN A 738 -4.12 4.32 15.96
N THR A 739 -3.80 5.33 16.77
CA THR A 739 -4.26 5.47 18.16
C THR A 739 -4.53 6.96 18.44
N ARG A 740 -5.29 7.30 19.48
CA ARG A 740 -5.57 8.71 19.83
C ARG A 740 -4.56 9.27 20.82
N ARG A 741 -4.09 8.44 21.75
CA ARG A 741 -3.19 8.82 22.83
C ARG A 741 -2.18 7.72 23.10
N ILE A 742 -0.97 8.06 23.49
CA ILE A 742 0.03 7.06 23.88
C ILE A 742 0.87 7.58 25.06
N VAL A 743 1.05 6.75 26.08
CA VAL A 743 2.07 6.95 27.12
C VAL A 743 3.39 6.43 26.57
N ALA A 744 4.35 7.32 26.33
CA ALA A 744 5.57 7.00 25.61
C ALA A 744 6.83 7.45 26.35
N GLY A 745 7.92 6.68 26.23
CA GLY A 745 9.22 7.04 26.78
C GLY A 745 10.08 5.82 27.06
N ALA A 746 10.99 5.95 28.01
CA ALA A 746 11.86 4.85 28.38
C ALA A 746 12.37 5.01 29.81
N ILE A 747 12.75 3.88 30.40
CA ILE A 747 13.25 3.78 31.76
C ILE A 747 14.44 2.84 31.78
N ASP A 748 15.39 3.10 32.68
CA ASP A 748 16.47 2.17 32.95
C ASP A 748 16.86 2.18 34.43
N SER A 749 17.34 1.04 34.93
CA SER A 749 17.81 0.86 36.31
C SER A 749 19.05 -0.04 36.36
N ALA A 750 19.98 0.21 35.44
CA ALA A 750 21.17 -0.62 35.26
C ALA A 750 22.35 -0.25 36.19
N ILE A 751 22.14 0.38 37.35
CA ILE A 751 23.23 0.62 38.33
C ILE A 751 23.47 -0.65 39.14
N ASN A 752 24.34 -1.51 38.61
CA ASN A 752 24.74 -2.77 39.25
C ASN A 752 26.20 -3.15 38.88
N PRO A 753 26.81 -4.13 39.57
CA PRO A 753 28.20 -4.53 39.31
C PRO A 753 28.46 -5.02 37.88
N LEU A 754 27.49 -5.69 37.23
CA LEU A 754 27.67 -6.23 35.89
C LEU A 754 27.75 -5.12 34.85
N THR A 755 26.78 -4.21 34.88
CA THR A 755 26.76 -3.04 34.00
C THR A 755 28.00 -2.18 34.18
N LYS A 756 28.41 -1.95 35.45
CA LYS A 756 29.67 -1.26 35.77
C LYS A 756 30.85 -1.92 35.07
N VAL A 757 31.07 -3.22 35.30
CA VAL A 757 32.22 -3.93 34.73
C VAL A 757 32.18 -3.89 33.21
N GLY A 758 31.02 -4.13 32.59
CA GLY A 758 30.85 -4.08 31.13
C GLY A 758 31.26 -2.74 30.53
N PHE A 759 30.73 -1.62 31.04
CA PHE A 759 31.09 -0.30 30.53
C PHE A 759 32.51 0.14 30.91
N GLN A 760 33.08 -0.36 32.01
CA GLN A 760 34.50 -0.15 32.33
C GLN A 760 35.42 -0.83 31.31
N GLN A 761 35.09 -2.05 30.85
CA GLN A 761 35.86 -2.72 29.80
C GLN A 761 35.79 -1.96 28.47
N LEU A 762 34.66 -1.33 28.17
CA LEU A 762 34.52 -0.42 27.03
C LEU A 762 35.22 0.94 27.23
N ARG A 763 35.75 1.22 28.43
CA ARG A 763 36.29 2.54 28.83
C ARG A 763 35.30 3.68 28.60
N ALA A 764 34.01 3.38 28.73
CA ALA A 764 32.93 4.34 28.47
C ALA A 764 32.56 5.16 29.72
N LEU A 765 32.86 4.64 30.92
CA LEU A 765 32.62 5.33 32.18
C LEU A 765 33.75 6.30 32.52
N THR A 766 33.40 7.46 33.07
CA THR A 766 34.37 8.40 33.64
C THR A 766 35.21 7.74 34.74
N ARG A 767 36.48 8.13 34.84
CA ARG A 767 37.37 7.75 35.95
C ARG A 767 37.45 8.83 37.01
N ASN A 768 36.84 9.98 36.77
CA ASN A 768 36.72 11.04 37.75
C ASN A 768 35.87 10.54 38.93
N LYS A 769 36.42 10.65 40.14
CA LYS A 769 35.80 10.18 41.38
C LYS A 769 35.04 11.28 42.12
N ASP A 770 35.13 12.52 41.67
CA ASP A 770 34.43 13.66 42.25
C ASP A 770 33.00 13.74 41.70
N PRO A 771 31.96 13.48 42.52
CA PRO A 771 30.58 13.47 42.05
C PRO A 771 30.09 14.81 41.51
N GLU A 772 30.62 15.93 41.97
CA GLU A 772 30.21 17.26 41.50
C GLU A 772 30.65 17.52 40.07
N SER A 773 31.78 16.94 39.66
CA SER A 773 32.45 17.31 38.41
C SER A 773 32.64 16.14 37.43
N ALA A 774 32.18 14.93 37.75
CA ALA A 774 32.42 13.74 36.93
C ALA A 774 31.73 13.79 35.54
N SER A 775 30.47 14.22 35.46
CA SER A 775 29.78 14.38 34.17
C SER A 775 29.99 15.80 33.65
N ARG A 776 30.61 15.92 32.46
CA ARG A 776 31.06 17.19 31.90
C ARG A 776 31.01 17.20 30.35
N PRO A 777 29.81 17.19 29.75
CA PRO A 777 29.69 17.17 28.30
C PRO A 777 30.44 18.31 27.63
N PHE A 778 31.09 18.04 26.50
CA PHE A 778 31.92 18.95 25.71
C PHE A 778 33.17 19.53 26.38
N ASP A 779 33.35 19.39 27.70
CA ASP A 779 34.49 19.94 28.43
C ASP A 779 35.80 19.22 28.05
N GLU A 780 36.91 19.95 27.96
CA GLU A 780 38.22 19.41 27.55
C GLU A 780 38.71 18.26 28.43
N LYS A 781 38.28 18.23 29.71
CA LYS A 781 38.70 17.21 30.69
C LYS A 781 37.77 15.99 30.74
N ARG A 782 36.78 15.91 29.85
CA ARG A 782 35.83 14.79 29.79
C ARG A 782 36.54 13.46 29.46
N ASP A 783 36.13 12.39 30.14
CA ASP A 783 36.76 11.08 30.00
C ASP A 783 35.78 9.90 30.04
N GLY A 784 34.49 10.15 29.85
CA GLY A 784 33.43 9.14 29.84
C GLY A 784 32.16 9.63 30.55
N PHE A 785 31.08 8.84 30.46
CA PHE A 785 29.81 9.19 31.08
C PHE A 785 29.72 8.74 32.54
N VAL A 786 28.87 9.39 33.32
CA VAL A 786 28.42 8.91 34.65
C VAL A 786 27.24 7.96 34.46
N LEU A 787 27.35 6.72 34.91
CA LEU A 787 26.25 5.74 34.83
C LEU A 787 25.12 6.15 35.78
N SER A 788 23.88 6.23 35.27
CA SER A 788 22.72 6.65 36.05
C SER A 788 21.52 5.72 35.85
N GLU A 789 20.54 5.80 36.74
CA GLU A 789 19.22 5.18 36.59
C GLU A 789 18.12 6.24 36.56
N GLY A 790 16.97 5.88 36.01
CA GLY A 790 15.82 6.74 35.88
C GLY A 790 15.19 6.63 34.49
N GLY A 791 14.22 7.48 34.24
CA GLY A 791 13.48 7.50 33.00
C GLY A 791 12.38 8.53 33.02
N GLY A 792 11.87 8.81 31.83
CA GLY A 792 10.79 9.76 31.61
C GLY A 792 9.68 9.11 30.80
N LEU A 793 8.44 9.47 31.12
CA LEU A 793 7.27 9.15 30.33
C LEU A 793 6.52 10.44 29.99
N VAL A 794 6.04 10.53 28.76
CA VAL A 794 5.17 11.62 28.29
C VAL A 794 3.84 11.06 27.84
N VAL A 795 2.77 11.82 27.98
CA VAL A 795 1.50 11.54 27.33
C VAL A 795 1.43 12.35 26.05
N LEU A 796 1.32 11.64 24.93
CA LEU A 796 1.09 12.23 23.61
C LEU A 796 -0.38 12.10 23.24
N GLU A 797 -0.96 13.15 22.67
CA GLU A 797 -2.34 13.17 22.18
C GLU A 797 -2.45 13.91 20.86
N ARG A 798 -3.52 13.62 20.11
CA ARG A 798 -3.97 14.49 19.02
C ARG A 798 -4.32 15.86 19.60
N LEU A 799 -3.91 16.91 18.91
CA LEU A 799 -4.13 18.28 19.35
C LEU A 799 -5.63 18.56 19.56
N GLU A 800 -6.49 18.12 18.66
CA GLU A 800 -7.94 18.28 18.77
C GLU A 800 -8.53 17.61 20.02
N ASP A 801 -8.04 16.42 20.39
CA ASP A 801 -8.47 15.71 21.59
C ASP A 801 -8.02 16.47 22.84
N ALA A 802 -6.77 16.93 22.86
CA ALA A 802 -6.22 17.75 23.93
C ALA A 802 -7.01 19.08 24.10
N LEU A 803 -7.32 19.77 23.00
CA LEU A 803 -8.08 21.01 23.02
C LEU A 803 -9.53 20.79 23.47
N SER A 804 -10.18 19.72 23.02
CA SER A 804 -11.57 19.41 23.37
C SER A 804 -11.80 19.30 24.89
N ARG A 805 -10.80 18.77 25.60
CA ARG A 805 -10.80 18.60 27.06
C ARG A 805 -10.04 19.69 27.81
N LYS A 806 -9.61 20.76 27.12
CA LYS A 806 -8.81 21.87 27.67
C LYS A 806 -7.54 21.40 28.39
N ALA A 807 -6.88 20.41 27.82
CA ALA A 807 -5.63 19.88 28.34
C ALA A 807 -4.55 20.96 28.38
N LYS A 808 -3.70 20.87 29.39
CA LYS A 808 -2.45 21.61 29.46
C LYS A 808 -1.50 21.06 28.39
N ILE A 809 -0.94 21.93 27.56
CA ILE A 809 0.01 21.54 26.50
C ILE A 809 1.39 22.09 26.87
N TYR A 810 2.40 21.22 26.90
CA TYR A 810 3.79 21.60 27.19
C TYR A 810 4.56 21.99 25.94
N ALA A 811 4.42 21.19 24.89
CA ALA A 811 5.06 21.39 23.59
C ALA A 811 4.32 20.57 22.53
N GLU A 812 4.52 20.94 21.27
CA GLU A 812 4.12 20.16 20.10
C GLU A 812 5.33 19.39 19.56
N ILE A 813 5.14 18.13 19.15
CA ILE A 813 6.14 17.39 18.38
C ILE A 813 5.89 17.67 16.91
N LEU A 814 6.83 18.36 16.25
CA LEU A 814 6.70 18.71 14.83
C LEU A 814 7.25 17.61 13.92
N GLY A 815 8.35 16.97 14.34
CA GLY A 815 9.06 15.98 13.54
C GLY A 815 9.86 14.99 14.37
N TYR A 816 10.19 13.89 13.72
CA TYR A 816 10.99 12.79 14.25
C TYR A 816 11.87 12.28 13.12
N GLY A 817 13.16 12.08 13.40
CA GLY A 817 14.13 11.55 12.44
C GLY A 817 14.99 10.46 13.06
N ILE A 818 15.24 9.41 12.28
CA ILE A 818 16.14 8.32 12.64
C ILE A 818 17.19 8.10 11.56
N ALA A 819 18.35 7.62 11.97
CA ALA A 819 19.40 7.21 11.05
C ALA A 819 20.25 6.08 11.65
N SER A 820 21.02 5.43 10.77
CA SER A 820 22.16 4.63 11.15
C SER A 820 23.35 4.97 10.27
N ASP A 821 24.53 5.04 10.85
CA ASP A 821 25.78 5.27 10.11
C ASP A 821 26.42 3.97 9.60
N ALA A 822 25.88 2.81 10.04
CA ALA A 822 26.34 1.46 9.71
C ALA A 822 27.87 1.29 9.80
N TYR A 823 28.50 1.92 10.81
CA TYR A 823 29.95 2.08 10.86
C TYR A 823 30.64 1.18 11.90
N HIS A 824 30.38 1.40 13.19
CA HIS A 824 31.05 0.68 14.27
C HIS A 824 30.09 0.48 15.45
N LEU A 825 30.26 -0.63 16.19
CA LEU A 825 29.33 -1.02 17.25
C LEU A 825 29.24 0.02 18.38
N THR A 826 30.36 0.60 18.79
CA THR A 826 30.42 1.50 19.96
C THR A 826 30.97 2.89 19.65
N SER A 827 31.36 3.14 18.40
CA SER A 827 32.04 4.38 18.01
C SER A 827 31.28 5.04 16.87
N PRO A 828 30.99 6.34 16.95
CA PRO A 828 30.37 7.06 15.85
C PRO A 828 31.32 7.16 14.66
N ARG A 829 30.75 7.24 13.45
CA ARG A 829 31.50 7.57 12.24
C ARG A 829 32.13 8.97 12.33
N GLU A 830 33.39 9.08 11.91
CA GLU A 830 34.21 10.29 12.08
C GLU A 830 33.65 11.54 11.38
N ASP A 831 32.93 11.37 10.27
CA ASP A 831 32.27 12.45 9.51
C ASP A 831 30.94 12.92 10.13
N GLY A 832 30.44 12.23 11.15
CA GLY A 832 29.17 12.54 11.82
C GLY A 832 27.92 12.27 11.00
N LEU A 833 28.01 11.50 9.92
CA LEU A 833 26.90 11.30 8.97
C LEU A 833 25.60 10.83 9.64
N GLY A 834 25.66 9.88 10.59
CA GLY A 834 24.47 9.39 11.30
C GLY A 834 23.75 10.47 12.09
N SER A 835 24.50 11.32 12.79
CA SER A 835 23.97 12.45 13.56
C SER A 835 23.35 13.52 12.65
N GLN A 836 24.03 13.86 11.55
CA GLN A 836 23.50 14.80 10.55
C GLN A 836 22.21 14.27 9.90
N LEU A 837 22.18 13.00 9.52
CA LEU A 837 21.01 12.39 8.88
C LEU A 837 19.80 12.33 9.81
N SER A 838 19.97 11.99 11.11
CA SER A 838 18.82 11.96 12.03
C SER A 838 18.23 13.36 12.23
N MET A 839 19.09 14.38 12.39
CA MET A 839 18.66 15.78 12.50
C MET A 839 18.01 16.27 11.20
N GLN A 840 18.64 16.06 10.04
CA GLN A 840 18.09 16.50 8.76
C GLN A 840 16.73 15.85 8.48
N ARG A 841 16.59 14.54 8.70
CA ARG A 841 15.31 13.82 8.53
C ARG A 841 14.24 14.32 9.50
N CYS A 842 14.63 14.68 10.73
CA CYS A 842 13.71 15.28 11.70
C CYS A 842 13.21 16.65 11.23
N ILE A 843 14.12 17.49 10.71
CA ILE A 843 13.80 18.81 10.14
C ILE A 843 12.88 18.64 8.93
N ASP A 844 13.22 17.76 7.99
CA ASP A 844 12.41 17.47 6.80
C ASP A 844 11.00 16.98 7.20
N SER A 845 10.91 16.06 8.17
CA SER A 845 9.63 15.57 8.70
C SER A 845 8.81 16.65 9.38
N SER A 846 9.45 17.65 9.98
CA SER A 846 8.79 18.76 10.69
C SER A 846 8.28 19.86 9.76
N LYS A 847 8.78 19.90 8.51
CA LYS A 847 8.47 20.94 7.51
C LYS A 847 8.78 22.38 7.97
N ILE A 848 9.68 22.54 8.93
CA ILE A 848 10.15 23.86 9.38
C ILE A 848 11.42 24.26 8.63
N ASN A 849 11.65 25.55 8.50
CA ASN A 849 12.95 26.05 8.06
C ASN A 849 13.98 25.76 9.18
N PRO A 850 15.15 25.14 8.87
CA PRO A 850 16.21 24.91 9.86
C PRO A 850 16.59 26.17 10.66
N LEU A 851 16.53 27.36 10.04
CA LEU A 851 16.85 28.63 10.70
C LEU A 851 15.86 29.04 11.81
N ASN A 852 14.72 28.37 11.92
CA ASN A 852 13.75 28.58 13.01
C ASN A 852 14.07 27.73 14.24
N ILE A 853 14.94 26.72 14.13
CA ILE A 853 15.43 25.97 15.28
C ILE A 853 16.45 26.83 16.00
N ASN A 854 16.23 27.09 17.28
CA ASN A 854 17.07 27.97 18.09
C ASN A 854 17.80 27.27 19.24
N TYR A 855 17.50 26.00 19.49
CA TYR A 855 18.17 25.21 20.51
C TYR A 855 18.31 23.74 20.12
N VAL A 856 19.43 23.12 20.48
CA VAL A 856 19.65 21.67 20.38
C VAL A 856 20.06 21.15 21.75
N ASN A 857 19.24 20.28 22.32
CA ASN A 857 19.64 19.46 23.46
C ASN A 857 20.40 18.25 22.89
N ALA A 858 21.72 18.30 23.04
CA ALA A 858 22.66 17.35 22.49
C ALA A 858 22.74 16.06 23.30
N HIS A 859 23.07 14.96 22.62
CA HIS A 859 23.30 13.67 23.26
C HIS A 859 24.51 13.74 24.19
N ALA A 860 25.69 14.17 23.72
CA ALA A 860 26.88 14.53 24.49
C ALA A 860 27.11 13.78 25.82
N THR A 861 27.66 12.57 25.73
CA THR A 861 27.88 11.67 26.87
C THR A 861 29.19 11.94 27.62
N SER A 862 29.80 13.13 27.50
CA SER A 862 31.13 13.42 28.06
C SER A 862 32.23 12.52 27.47
N THR A 863 32.08 12.12 26.20
CA THR A 863 33.07 11.31 25.49
C THR A 863 33.87 12.20 24.55
N GLN A 864 35.18 11.96 24.43
CA GLN A 864 36.06 12.84 23.65
C GLN A 864 35.65 12.90 22.17
N ILE A 865 35.48 11.73 21.54
CA ILE A 865 35.15 11.60 20.12
C ILE A 865 33.69 11.95 19.85
N GLY A 866 32.74 11.43 20.66
CA GLY A 866 31.31 11.58 20.41
C GLY A 866 30.82 13.02 20.50
N ASP A 867 31.21 13.74 21.56
CA ASP A 867 30.81 15.12 21.79
C ASP A 867 31.34 16.05 20.66
N LYS A 868 32.58 15.82 20.21
CA LYS A 868 33.19 16.57 19.10
C LYS A 868 32.43 16.35 17.79
N ILE A 869 32.14 15.10 17.45
CA ILE A 869 31.43 14.74 16.21
C ILE A 869 30.00 15.26 16.20
N GLU A 870 29.29 15.18 17.33
CA GLU A 870 27.94 15.74 17.44
C GLU A 870 27.97 17.26 17.27
N SER A 871 28.88 17.95 17.94
CA SER A 871 29.04 19.40 17.79
C SER A 871 29.31 19.80 16.33
N ALA A 872 30.23 19.12 15.65
CA ALA A 872 30.51 19.35 14.23
C ALA A 872 29.29 19.08 13.35
N SER A 873 28.53 18.02 13.63
CA SER A 873 27.31 17.66 12.91
C SER A 873 26.22 18.73 13.04
N ILE A 874 26.06 19.31 14.24
CA ILE A 874 25.15 20.44 14.47
C ILE A 874 25.61 21.68 13.69
N SER A 875 26.91 22.02 13.76
CA SER A 875 27.45 23.18 13.03
C SER A 875 27.35 23.06 11.50
N ASN A 876 27.31 21.84 10.96
CA ASN A 876 27.10 21.61 9.53
C ASN A 876 25.66 21.87 9.07
N LEU A 877 24.67 21.74 9.97
CA LEU A 877 23.26 21.98 9.66
C LEU A 877 22.80 23.40 10.01
N PHE A 878 23.43 24.03 11.00
CA PHE A 878 23.03 25.33 11.51
C PHE A 878 24.21 26.32 11.48
N PRO A 879 24.05 27.52 10.86
CA PRO A 879 25.08 28.54 10.87
C PRO A 879 25.51 28.94 12.30
N SER A 880 24.55 29.03 13.22
CA SER A 880 24.76 29.17 14.66
C SER A 880 23.46 28.84 15.41
N VAL A 881 23.53 27.94 16.41
CA VAL A 881 22.38 27.53 17.23
C VAL A 881 22.82 27.34 18.69
N MET A 882 21.92 27.52 19.66
CA MET A 882 22.23 27.22 21.06
C MET A 882 22.34 25.72 21.25
N VAL A 883 23.37 25.29 21.98
CA VAL A 883 23.58 23.86 22.27
C VAL A 883 23.90 23.69 23.74
N SER A 884 23.24 22.75 24.40
CA SER A 884 23.65 22.24 25.70
C SER A 884 23.30 20.76 25.83
N SER A 885 23.67 20.13 26.95
CA SER A 885 23.27 18.76 27.26
C SER A 885 22.91 18.59 28.72
N TYR A 886 21.84 17.85 28.98
CA TYR A 886 21.42 17.55 30.36
C TYR A 886 22.18 16.40 30.99
N LYS A 887 23.05 15.69 30.25
CA LYS A 887 23.86 14.61 30.84
C LYS A 887 24.83 15.11 31.90
N GLY A 888 25.22 16.38 31.87
CA GLY A 888 25.95 17.00 32.99
C GLY A 888 25.16 16.93 34.31
N HIS A 889 23.84 17.09 34.24
CA HIS A 889 22.92 17.08 35.40
C HIS A 889 22.40 15.69 35.75
N LEU A 890 22.21 14.83 34.75
CA LEU A 890 21.52 13.54 34.92
C LEU A 890 22.46 12.33 34.81
N GLY A 891 23.69 12.54 34.36
CA GLY A 891 24.57 11.47 33.91
C GLY A 891 23.95 10.83 32.67
N HIS A 892 24.15 9.53 32.51
CA HIS A 892 23.54 8.78 31.42
C HIS A 892 22.63 7.68 31.96
N THR A 893 21.33 7.93 31.91
CA THR A 893 20.27 6.96 32.26
C THR A 893 19.97 5.97 31.12
N LEU A 894 20.96 5.72 30.25
CA LEU A 894 20.91 4.75 29.15
C LEU A 894 19.67 4.97 28.27
N ALA A 895 18.76 3.98 28.18
CA ALA A 895 17.54 4.10 27.39
C ALA A 895 16.62 5.24 27.87
N GLY A 896 16.57 5.52 29.17
CA GLY A 896 15.73 6.56 29.77
C GLY A 896 16.19 7.99 29.51
N ALA A 897 17.42 8.19 29.00
CA ALA A 897 18.02 9.52 28.86
C ALA A 897 17.24 10.41 27.90
N GLY A 898 16.94 9.89 26.71
CA GLY A 898 16.22 10.64 25.68
C GLY A 898 14.83 11.11 26.12
N ALA A 899 14.16 10.34 26.97
CA ALA A 899 12.85 10.71 27.49
C ALA A 899 12.93 11.78 28.59
N LEU A 900 13.88 11.68 29.53
CA LEU A 900 14.13 12.74 30.53
C LEU A 900 14.57 14.06 29.87
N GLU A 901 15.42 13.97 28.85
CA GLU A 901 15.88 15.11 28.06
C GLU A 901 14.72 15.76 27.30
N THR A 902 13.82 14.95 26.72
CA THR A 902 12.57 15.44 26.09
C THR A 902 11.67 16.16 27.09
N ILE A 903 11.47 15.61 28.29
CA ILE A 903 10.69 16.24 29.37
C ILE A 903 11.31 17.58 29.76
N GLY A 904 12.62 17.60 30.03
CA GLY A 904 13.29 18.82 30.44
C GLY A 904 13.33 19.87 29.33
N THR A 905 13.46 19.48 28.06
CA THR A 905 13.35 20.41 26.91
C THR A 905 11.93 20.95 26.77
N ALA A 906 10.89 20.14 26.95
CA ALA A 906 9.50 20.60 26.94
C ALA A 906 9.23 21.60 28.08
N LEU A 907 9.81 21.38 29.27
CA LEU A 907 9.77 22.35 30.37
C LEU A 907 10.54 23.64 30.05
N SER A 908 11.69 23.54 29.38
CA SER A 908 12.44 24.71 28.90
C SER A 908 11.65 25.57 27.93
N ILE A 909 10.95 24.95 26.97
CA ILE A 909 10.03 25.62 26.05
C ILE A 909 8.93 26.34 26.83
N LYS A 910 8.21 25.60 27.69
CA LYS A 910 7.07 26.13 28.45
C LYS A 910 7.46 27.29 29.38
N ASN A 911 8.61 27.19 30.04
CA ASN A 911 9.08 28.20 30.98
C ASN A 911 9.94 29.29 30.33
N LYS A 912 10.20 29.20 29.02
CA LYS A 912 11.09 30.11 28.26
C LYS A 912 12.45 30.24 28.94
N LYS A 913 13.04 29.12 29.36
CA LYS A 913 14.35 29.04 30.03
C LYS A 913 15.20 27.93 29.46
N ILE A 914 16.47 28.22 29.18
CA ILE A 914 17.45 27.22 28.75
C ILE A 914 18.28 26.80 29.95
N ILE A 915 18.41 25.49 30.13
CA ILE A 915 19.37 24.90 31.06
C ILE A 915 20.64 24.58 30.27
N GLY A 916 21.74 25.20 30.65
CA GLY A 916 23.05 25.02 30.03
C GLY A 916 23.68 23.69 30.41
N THR A 917 24.88 23.43 29.90
CA THR A 917 25.67 22.25 30.22
C THR A 917 26.35 22.43 31.57
N LEU A 918 26.13 21.51 32.51
CA LEU A 918 26.84 21.50 33.80
C LEU A 918 28.30 21.05 33.60
N ASN A 919 29.23 21.66 34.35
CA ASN A 919 30.67 21.37 34.33
C ASN A 919 31.40 21.65 33.00
N LEU A 920 30.80 22.44 32.09
CA LEU A 920 31.47 22.93 30.89
C LEU A 920 32.26 24.22 31.22
N GLU A 921 33.58 24.09 31.33
CA GLU A 921 34.49 25.23 31.56
C GLU A 921 35.20 25.64 30.27
N LYS A 922 35.72 24.66 29.51
CA LYS A 922 36.53 24.93 28.31
C LYS A 922 36.38 23.83 27.26
N LEU A 923 36.33 24.21 25.98
CA LEU A 923 36.29 23.30 24.84
C LEU A 923 37.70 22.90 24.36
N ASP A 924 37.83 21.70 23.80
CA ASP A 924 39.03 21.18 23.12
C ASP A 924 38.88 21.12 21.58
N PHE A 925 37.78 21.65 21.04
CA PHE A 925 37.51 21.73 19.59
C PHE A 925 36.82 23.04 19.22
N GLU A 926 36.96 23.44 17.96
CA GLU A 926 36.27 24.60 17.39
C GLU A 926 34.83 24.25 17.01
N THR A 927 33.91 25.19 17.23
CA THR A 927 32.50 25.05 16.86
C THR A 927 31.85 26.41 16.62
N ASN A 928 30.89 26.48 15.70
CA ASN A 928 30.05 27.67 15.46
C ASN A 928 28.80 27.68 16.37
N ASN A 929 28.61 26.61 17.13
CA ASN A 929 27.50 26.45 18.06
C ASN A 929 27.68 27.40 19.25
N ARG A 930 26.57 28.01 19.72
CA ARG A 930 26.56 28.76 20.97
C ARG A 930 26.40 27.79 22.13
N MET A 931 27.52 27.30 22.64
CA MET A 931 27.53 26.36 23.77
C MET A 931 27.04 27.08 25.04
N ILE A 932 25.87 26.67 25.55
CA ILE A 932 25.25 27.31 26.71
C ILE A 932 25.73 26.60 27.98
N ASN A 933 26.14 27.39 28.97
CA ASN A 933 26.39 26.98 30.36
C ASN A 933 25.50 27.81 31.30
N GLY A 934 25.19 27.31 32.50
CA GLY A 934 24.29 28.00 33.44
C GLY A 934 22.80 28.01 33.02
N CYS A 935 21.93 28.57 33.86
CA CYS A 935 20.48 28.66 33.60
C CYS A 935 20.09 30.08 33.18
N HIS A 936 19.57 30.25 31.97
CA HIS A 936 19.24 31.57 31.40
C HIS A 936 17.82 31.61 30.85
N ASN A 937 17.31 32.82 30.64
CA ASN A 937 16.09 33.00 29.84
C ASN A 937 16.36 32.59 28.39
N TRP A 938 15.36 31.98 27.75
CA TRP A 938 15.43 31.59 26.33
C TRP A 938 15.13 32.81 25.45
N ASP A 939 16.07 33.75 25.45
CA ASP A 939 15.95 35.00 24.70
C ASP A 939 16.45 34.79 23.26
N ASP A 940 15.52 34.83 22.29
CA ASP A 940 15.82 34.73 20.86
C ASP A 940 14.89 35.63 20.02
N ASN A 941 14.90 36.94 20.31
CA ASN A 941 14.15 37.97 19.55
C ASN A 941 12.66 37.66 19.39
N ASP A 942 12.00 37.25 20.48
CA ASP A 942 10.59 36.84 20.53
C ASP A 942 10.19 35.71 19.57
N LYS A 943 11.17 35.02 18.95
CA LYS A 943 10.89 33.88 18.09
C LYS A 943 10.24 32.75 18.88
N LYS A 944 9.45 31.96 18.16
CA LYS A 944 8.92 30.69 18.65
C LYS A 944 10.07 29.79 19.11
N LYS A 945 9.91 29.13 20.25
CA LYS A 945 10.95 28.28 20.84
C LYS A 945 10.85 26.94 20.15
N ILE A 946 11.86 26.58 19.35
CA ILE A 946 11.87 25.34 18.59
C ILE A 946 13.22 24.68 18.82
N SER A 947 13.17 23.43 19.25
CA SER A 947 14.36 22.69 19.64
C SER A 947 14.43 21.30 19.07
N LEU A 948 15.66 20.83 18.87
CA LEU A 948 15.95 19.43 18.64
C LEU A 948 16.39 18.75 19.94
N VAL A 949 16.02 17.49 20.10
CA VAL A 949 16.51 16.60 21.17
C VAL A 949 17.17 15.41 20.50
N ASN A 950 18.49 15.29 20.66
CA ASN A 950 19.29 14.22 20.07
C ASN A 950 19.50 13.08 21.06
N SER A 951 19.34 11.84 20.60
CA SER A 951 19.77 10.67 21.36
C SER A 951 20.39 9.61 20.45
N PHE A 952 21.62 9.21 20.75
CA PHE A 952 22.42 8.29 19.96
C PHE A 952 22.76 7.06 20.78
N GLY A 953 22.85 5.89 20.15
CA GLY A 953 23.07 4.62 20.81
C GLY A 953 24.10 3.75 20.10
N PHE A 954 24.63 2.77 20.85
CA PHE A 954 25.46 1.71 20.27
C PHE A 954 24.72 0.98 19.15
N GLY A 955 25.48 0.44 18.20
CA GLY A 955 25.01 -0.09 16.93
C GLY A 955 24.89 0.99 15.84
N GLY A 956 25.42 2.20 16.08
CA GLY A 956 25.30 3.31 15.15
C GLY A 956 23.85 3.73 14.97
N ILE A 957 23.09 3.88 16.06
CA ILE A 957 21.65 4.20 16.05
C ILE A 957 21.46 5.65 16.46
N TYR A 958 20.75 6.43 15.65
CA TYR A 958 20.55 7.87 15.88
C TYR A 958 19.07 8.21 15.85
N GLY A 959 18.60 8.97 16.84
CA GLY A 959 17.24 9.51 16.89
C GLY A 959 17.25 10.99 17.24
N THR A 960 16.38 11.77 16.60
CA THR A 960 16.18 13.19 16.87
C THR A 960 14.68 13.52 16.89
N LEU A 961 14.22 14.27 17.90
CA LEU A 961 12.87 14.85 17.96
C LEU A 961 12.91 16.36 17.80
N CYS A 962 11.88 16.94 17.17
CA CYS A 962 11.69 18.38 17.09
C CYS A 962 10.50 18.81 17.94
N LEU A 963 10.77 19.59 18.99
CA LEU A 963 9.77 20.14 19.92
C LEU A 963 9.56 21.63 19.69
N SER A 964 8.32 22.09 19.78
CA SER A 964 7.96 23.49 19.56
C SER A 964 7.01 24.04 20.62
N GLU A 965 7.16 25.32 20.95
CA GLU A 965 6.16 26.09 21.71
C GLU A 965 4.78 25.92 21.04
N TYR A 966 3.74 25.63 21.82
CA TYR A 966 2.38 25.58 21.28
C TYR A 966 1.76 26.97 21.35
N ASP A 967 1.42 27.54 20.19
CA ASP A 967 0.67 28.79 20.13
C ASP A 967 -0.83 28.46 20.03
N ASN A 968 -1.65 29.11 20.84
CA ASN A 968 -3.11 28.92 20.95
C ASN A 968 -3.92 29.33 19.69
N TYR A 969 -3.31 29.42 18.51
CA TYR A 969 -3.96 29.90 17.29
C TYR A 969 -4.96 28.93 16.68
#